data_AF-A0A364MXW7-F1
#
_entry.id   AF-A0A364MXW7-F1
#
_cell.length_a   1.000
_cell.length_b   1.000
_cell.length_c   1.000
_cell.angle_alpha   90.00
_cell.angle_beta   90.00
_cell.angle_gamma   90.00
#
_symmetry.space_group_name_H-M   'P 1'
#
loop_
_entity.id
_entity.type
_entity.pdbx_description
1 polymer ?
#
loop_
_entity_poly.entity_id
_entity_poly.type
_entity_poly.pdbx_seq_one_letter_code
_entity_poly.pdbx_strand_id
1 'polypeptide(L)'
;MDGASYNMDVDDLFGDSEHVNIQTINTTPPVKGLDGRIDELGSSGCCQKISWSKNGCVAYISPDGYSVSLKIFSRDPETGKWDLGRNVPLDLPQGRDVFPLTHLSWSHLGNDLAVMDEAGRVMVFSCAMALDRMHFTRAEVAHPESEVDAVVARYVLTWSQNLIAWSAAREGNKWRWNIRQHLFNNAHHPVDGKASLIYLKRHGEVKLRFQQNDNNWQETSAQLEPMISTKESFTHAAFASNNDNTLLLAAYDVKRRLHLYRIETVWNVPTDKRSQNAGPFEKPTIQVSLIALEDACNPIELANDDLSNGAASRGAAAAQLTHLNFLPITPQQDNGSIPTIQAIFTKPPNPISYDMNHQEARYSIIVKWEVHQEQQNQLHPSLDQVTSKKKSVSSVPAQNSFLLKRQPDFSLHAVVLAFHPIWYNMLLAFCYSDGAIEFRKRSTMEMILPDGNTETVTSLLQAGFVFQHAEPSLHVAFSPNHCMAVGMQLDGTIKLRSMEYSHGALSTDDEDPRHSAALAALILQSSSAANQYFSSDDIFAIIGTLSDKRKYDFVNLLFEGLQVNIDCGIDDTSTNHFLLLGRSPFFVKTLSAMHLLGLQGNVDRTLSSKMAWQILNIKYVTQILTTIVRMHGDVSKTNLRPEGVPQMIGTCRWTMHFMAYILDELFTLGRVLSDIPSADLTRSVLETKIRELNKPAVLIVLSAFPRAMMRLWAQPIQWVKRSAEAQAANPNAPTQSPESKKLYTPLLSAVTELPFEWRWFEVLISETQNHVRGIYKQRNLTDAQRNNVERELLLGKIPDILFPAAKRLVTDTLWNSNQQNGCLADKLDMGKLMFFDTTWLGFQDSKRARIWHDAHVVDVCQKMIIRGVGTWVHPVNTGPPGQQGGSSSRNRSDSIQSAGGGMNGEGGHGERKRRNMLRQCVRCGACMEDVVPGLQGYTPHHYQWLMGVSKHCVCGNSWMLVENKGKAR
;
A
#
# COMPACT_ATOMS: atom_id res chain seq x y z
N MET A 1 51.22 -17.13 -77.07
CA MET A 1 49.86 -17.68 -77.24
C MET A 1 49.04 -17.15 -76.10
N ASP A 2 48.07 -16.32 -76.46
CA ASP A 2 46.79 -16.02 -75.83
C ASP A 2 46.69 -15.67 -74.34
N GLY A 3 46.04 -14.52 -74.10
CA GLY A 3 45.02 -14.40 -73.05
C GLY A 3 45.45 -13.70 -71.77
N ALA A 4 45.44 -12.36 -71.80
CA ALA A 4 45.52 -11.54 -70.60
C ALA A 4 44.25 -11.67 -69.74
N SER A 5 44.41 -11.96 -68.45
CA SER A 5 43.53 -11.47 -67.38
C SER A 5 44.40 -10.91 -66.27
N TYR A 6 44.45 -9.59 -66.17
CA TYR A 6 45.06 -8.87 -65.05
C TYR A 6 44.29 -9.19 -63.78
N ASN A 7 44.95 -9.85 -62.83
CA ASN A 7 44.51 -9.95 -61.44
C ASN A 7 45.29 -8.87 -60.68
N MET A 8 44.68 -7.70 -60.49
CA MET A 8 45.17 -6.74 -59.49
C MET A 8 44.51 -7.12 -58.16
N ASP A 9 45.34 -7.57 -57.22
CA ASP A 9 45.02 -7.56 -55.80
C ASP A 9 44.54 -6.16 -55.42
N VAL A 10 43.31 -6.07 -54.93
CA VAL A 10 42.74 -4.86 -54.33
C VAL A 10 42.86 -4.92 -52.80
N ASP A 11 43.80 -5.72 -52.29
CA ASP A 11 44.08 -5.91 -50.86
C ASP A 11 45.07 -4.86 -50.30
N ASP A 12 45.40 -3.80 -51.07
CA ASP A 12 46.35 -2.75 -50.65
C ASP A 12 45.77 -1.32 -50.76
N LEU A 13 44.43 -1.15 -50.65
CA LEU A 13 43.79 0.17 -50.71
C LEU A 13 43.00 0.60 -49.46
N PHE A 14 42.94 -0.23 -48.42
CA PHE A 14 42.34 0.14 -47.13
C PHE A 14 43.30 -0.21 -46.00
N GLY A 15 44.14 0.76 -45.65
CA GLY A 15 44.97 0.70 -44.46
C GLY A 15 44.14 0.45 -43.19
N ASP A 16 44.80 -0.22 -42.24
CA ASP A 16 44.36 -0.52 -40.88
C ASP A 16 43.22 0.36 -40.36
N SER A 17 42.02 -0.21 -40.29
CA SER A 17 40.99 0.24 -39.36
C SER A 17 40.70 -0.92 -38.41
N GLU A 18 41.05 -0.69 -37.15
CA GLU A 18 40.72 -1.54 -36.01
C GLU A 18 39.31 -2.08 -36.17
N HIS A 19 39.16 -3.40 -36.04
CA HIS A 19 37.88 -4.07 -35.98
C HIS A 19 37.05 -3.50 -34.81
N VAL A 20 36.25 -2.48 -35.09
CA VAL A 20 35.11 -2.09 -34.25
C VAL A 20 34.16 -3.27 -34.31
N ASN A 21 34.17 -4.05 -33.23
CA ASN A 21 33.23 -5.14 -33.00
C ASN A 21 31.83 -4.52 -32.88
N ILE A 22 31.13 -4.35 -34.01
CA ILE A 22 29.72 -3.96 -34.02
C ILE A 22 29.00 -5.11 -33.33
N GLN A 23 28.59 -4.87 -32.08
CA GLN A 23 27.72 -5.77 -31.35
C GLN A 23 26.49 -6.02 -32.23
N THR A 24 26.36 -7.25 -32.71
CA THR A 24 25.16 -7.75 -33.36
C THR A 24 23.96 -7.41 -32.48
N ILE A 25 23.12 -6.49 -32.96
CA ILE A 25 21.84 -6.16 -32.36
C ILE A 25 21.05 -7.47 -32.32
N ASN A 26 20.89 -8.06 -31.13
CA ASN A 26 20.00 -9.18 -30.91
C ASN A 26 18.58 -8.69 -31.23
N THR A 27 18.13 -8.94 -32.45
CA THR A 27 16.76 -8.65 -32.89
C THR A 27 15.85 -9.69 -32.26
N THR A 28 15.37 -9.39 -31.05
CA THR A 28 14.35 -10.19 -30.37
C THR A 28 13.13 -10.29 -31.29
N PRO A 29 12.57 -11.49 -31.53
CA PRO A 29 11.40 -11.64 -32.39
C PRO A 29 10.22 -10.80 -31.84
N PRO A 30 9.38 -10.24 -32.72
CA PRO A 30 8.29 -9.36 -32.30
C PRO A 30 7.31 -10.09 -31.38
N VAL A 31 6.75 -9.37 -30.40
CA VAL A 31 5.78 -9.94 -29.44
C VAL A 31 4.62 -10.57 -30.20
N LYS A 32 4.30 -11.82 -29.87
CA LYS A 32 3.11 -12.47 -30.42
C LYS A 32 1.86 -11.70 -30.01
N GLY A 33 1.01 -11.35 -30.98
CA GLY A 33 -0.22 -10.57 -30.75
C GLY A 33 -0.03 -9.05 -30.75
N LEU A 34 1.15 -8.55 -31.14
CA LEU A 34 1.44 -7.11 -31.19
C LEU A 34 0.45 -6.33 -32.06
N ASP A 35 0.11 -6.82 -33.24
CA ASP A 35 -0.82 -6.14 -34.17
C ASP A 35 -2.20 -5.94 -33.53
N GLY A 36 -2.79 -7.01 -32.99
CA GLY A 36 -4.07 -6.92 -32.28
C GLY A 36 -4.02 -6.00 -31.05
N ARG A 37 -2.87 -5.90 -30.38
CA ARG A 37 -2.70 -4.96 -29.26
C ARG A 37 -2.62 -3.51 -29.73
N ILE A 38 -1.96 -3.22 -30.86
CA ILE A 38 -1.91 -1.88 -31.45
C ILE A 38 -3.31 -1.46 -31.92
N ASP A 39 -4.06 -2.38 -32.53
CA ASP A 39 -5.45 -2.13 -32.95
C ASP A 39 -6.34 -1.81 -31.73
N GLU A 40 -6.20 -2.58 -30.64
CA GLU A 40 -6.92 -2.33 -29.38
C GLU A 40 -6.58 -0.95 -28.82
N LEU A 41 -5.29 -0.63 -28.70
CA LEU A 41 -4.80 0.67 -28.23
C LEU A 41 -5.34 1.81 -29.09
N GLY A 42 -5.40 1.63 -30.41
CA GLY A 42 -5.88 2.67 -31.31
C GLY A 42 -7.41 2.81 -31.38
N SER A 43 -8.16 1.83 -30.88
CA SER A 43 -9.62 1.86 -30.86
C SER A 43 -10.21 2.63 -29.67
N SER A 44 -9.52 2.62 -28.51
CA SER A 44 -9.97 3.25 -27.28
C SER A 44 -8.82 3.59 -26.34
N GLY A 45 -8.85 4.80 -25.76
CA GLY A 45 -7.94 5.20 -24.69
C GLY A 45 -8.08 4.40 -23.38
N CYS A 46 -9.18 3.67 -23.19
CA CYS A 46 -9.39 2.82 -22.01
C CYS A 46 -9.37 1.32 -22.38
N CYS A 47 -8.17 0.73 -22.44
CA CYS A 47 -7.97 -0.69 -22.77
C CYS A 47 -6.90 -1.38 -21.90
N GLN A 48 -6.90 -1.09 -20.59
CA GLN A 48 -5.91 -1.60 -19.65
C GLN A 48 -6.38 -2.93 -19.06
N LYS A 49 -5.88 -4.05 -19.59
CA LYS A 49 -6.27 -5.41 -19.16
C LYS A 49 -5.56 -5.93 -17.91
N ILE A 50 -4.49 -5.27 -17.44
CA ILE A 50 -3.80 -5.61 -16.19
C ILE A 50 -3.49 -4.34 -15.40
N SER A 51 -3.70 -4.39 -14.09
CA SER A 51 -3.46 -3.25 -13.20
C SER A 51 -3.04 -3.72 -11.80
N TRP A 52 -2.23 -2.91 -11.12
CA TRP A 52 -1.74 -3.22 -9.78
C TRP A 52 -2.21 -2.16 -8.78
N SER A 53 -2.92 -2.61 -7.74
CA SER A 53 -3.35 -1.80 -6.60
C SER A 53 -2.18 -1.30 -5.77
N LYS A 54 -2.33 -0.11 -5.19
CA LYS A 54 -1.40 0.46 -4.20
C LYS A 54 -1.25 -0.36 -2.91
N ASN A 55 -2.13 -1.34 -2.69
CA ASN A 55 -2.07 -2.29 -1.58
C ASN A 55 -1.42 -3.64 -1.92
N GLY A 56 -0.95 -3.84 -3.16
CA GLY A 56 -0.28 -5.08 -3.57
C GLY A 56 -1.16 -6.11 -4.29
N CYS A 57 -2.41 -5.80 -4.62
CA CYS A 57 -3.29 -6.71 -5.39
C CYS A 57 -3.21 -6.43 -6.89
N VAL A 58 -2.92 -7.43 -7.71
CA VAL A 58 -2.96 -7.35 -9.18
C VAL A 58 -4.33 -7.83 -9.65
N ALA A 59 -4.99 -7.06 -10.49
CA ALA A 59 -6.19 -7.46 -11.21
C ALA A 59 -5.89 -7.56 -12.71
N TYR A 60 -6.43 -8.59 -13.35
CA TYR A 60 -6.33 -8.77 -14.80
C TYR A 60 -7.61 -9.33 -15.41
N ILE A 61 -7.87 -8.94 -16.66
CA ILE A 61 -8.96 -9.47 -17.49
C ILE A 61 -8.43 -10.74 -18.17
N SER A 62 -9.21 -11.83 -18.12
CA SER A 62 -8.85 -13.08 -18.79
C SER A 62 -8.74 -12.91 -20.31
N PRO A 63 -7.97 -13.76 -21.01
CA PRO A 63 -7.81 -13.66 -22.47
C PRO A 63 -9.11 -13.72 -23.26
N ASP A 64 -10.13 -14.40 -22.74
CA ASP A 64 -11.48 -14.45 -23.34
C ASP A 64 -12.24 -13.11 -23.23
N GLY A 65 -11.79 -12.17 -22.39
CA GLY A 65 -12.41 -10.88 -22.18
C GLY A 65 -13.60 -10.87 -21.21
N TYR A 66 -14.00 -12.00 -20.60
CA TYR A 66 -15.28 -12.07 -19.86
C TYR A 66 -15.16 -12.26 -18.35
N SER A 67 -13.94 -12.45 -17.83
CA SER A 67 -13.72 -12.58 -16.39
C SER A 67 -12.59 -11.69 -15.90
N VAL A 68 -12.63 -11.35 -14.62
CA VAL A 68 -11.54 -10.69 -13.92
C VAL A 68 -11.00 -11.64 -12.87
N SER A 69 -9.68 -11.70 -12.77
CA SER A 69 -9.00 -12.47 -11.74
C SER A 69 -8.04 -11.58 -10.95
N LEU A 70 -7.89 -11.90 -9.68
CA LEU A 70 -7.00 -11.22 -8.74
C LEU A 70 -5.82 -12.14 -8.41
N LYS A 71 -4.63 -11.55 -8.29
CA LYS A 71 -3.42 -12.18 -7.75
C LYS A 71 -2.84 -11.27 -6.68
N ILE A 72 -2.66 -11.78 -5.47
CA ILE A 72 -2.13 -10.99 -4.35
C ILE A 72 -0.62 -11.15 -4.31
N PHE A 73 0.10 -10.04 -4.28
CA PHE A 73 1.52 -10.04 -3.99
C PHE A 73 1.75 -10.24 -2.49
N SER A 74 2.46 -11.30 -2.12
CA SER A 74 2.72 -11.63 -0.71
C SER A 74 4.06 -12.33 -0.53
N ARG A 75 4.56 -12.28 0.70
CA ARG A 75 5.70 -13.06 1.16
C ARG A 75 5.21 -14.43 1.56
N ASP A 76 5.79 -15.47 0.96
CA ASP A 76 5.65 -16.83 1.45
C ASP A 76 6.24 -16.92 2.87
N PRO A 77 5.43 -17.26 3.89
CA PRO A 77 5.91 -17.36 5.26
C PRO A 77 7.01 -18.40 5.46
N GLU A 78 7.00 -19.49 4.69
CA GLU A 78 7.94 -20.61 4.85
C GLU A 78 9.30 -20.29 4.19
N THR A 79 9.30 -19.90 2.92
CA THR A 79 10.54 -19.63 2.17
C THR A 79 11.04 -18.19 2.32
N GLY A 80 10.17 -17.26 2.70
CA GLY A 80 10.45 -15.83 2.75
C GLY A 80 10.52 -15.16 1.38
N LYS A 81 10.25 -15.88 0.28
CA LYS A 81 10.22 -15.33 -1.08
C LYS A 81 8.95 -14.50 -1.30
N TRP A 82 9.07 -13.40 -2.03
CA TRP A 82 7.93 -12.60 -2.49
C TRP A 82 7.47 -13.05 -3.86
N ASP A 83 6.18 -13.28 -4.04
CA ASP A 83 5.61 -13.68 -5.34
C ASP A 83 4.13 -13.32 -5.46
N LEU A 84 3.56 -13.51 -6.66
CA LEU A 84 2.13 -13.42 -6.89
C LEU A 84 1.45 -14.75 -6.52
N GLY A 85 0.42 -14.68 -5.69
CA GLY A 85 -0.38 -15.81 -5.27
C GLY A 85 -1.23 -16.46 -6.37
N ARG A 86 -2.11 -17.38 -5.94
CA ARG A 86 -3.09 -18.05 -6.81
C ARG A 86 -4.08 -17.07 -7.44
N ASN A 87 -4.67 -17.48 -8.55
CA ASN A 87 -5.77 -16.74 -9.18
C ASN A 87 -7.01 -16.83 -8.30
N VAL A 88 -7.59 -15.67 -7.97
CA VAL A 88 -8.88 -15.55 -7.30
C VAL A 88 -9.86 -14.88 -8.27
N PRO A 89 -10.87 -15.60 -8.78
CA PRO A 89 -11.84 -15.00 -9.69
C PRO A 89 -12.69 -13.95 -8.95
N LEU A 90 -12.98 -12.85 -9.65
CA LEU A 90 -13.88 -11.81 -9.16
C LEU A 90 -15.32 -12.16 -9.54
N ASP A 91 -16.21 -12.20 -8.55
CA ASP A 91 -17.63 -12.49 -8.78
C ASP A 91 -18.33 -11.30 -9.45
N LEU A 92 -18.55 -11.40 -10.77
CA LEU A 92 -19.30 -10.41 -11.54
C LEU A 92 -20.82 -10.55 -11.31
N PRO A 93 -21.60 -9.45 -11.33
CA PRO A 93 -23.04 -9.49 -11.11
C PRO A 93 -23.77 -10.29 -12.21
N GLN A 94 -24.64 -11.23 -11.81
CA GLN A 94 -25.42 -12.09 -12.71
C GLN A 94 -26.70 -11.42 -13.24
N GLY A 95 -27.26 -11.94 -14.34
CA GLY A 95 -28.57 -11.53 -14.89
C GLY A 95 -28.55 -10.26 -15.75
N ARG A 96 -27.43 -9.97 -16.42
CA ARG A 96 -27.25 -8.83 -17.32
C ARG A 96 -26.62 -9.28 -18.64
N ASP A 97 -26.77 -8.46 -19.67
CA ASP A 97 -26.09 -8.67 -20.95
C ASP A 97 -24.57 -8.68 -20.76
N VAL A 98 -23.91 -9.65 -21.39
CA VAL A 98 -22.49 -9.92 -21.20
C VAL A 98 -21.71 -9.26 -22.33
N PHE A 99 -21.01 -8.18 -22.02
CA PHE A 99 -20.11 -7.48 -22.94
C PHE A 99 -18.65 -7.78 -22.55
N PRO A 100 -17.71 -7.81 -23.52
CA PRO A 100 -16.30 -7.95 -23.22
C PRO A 100 -15.80 -6.84 -22.30
N LEU A 101 -14.98 -7.21 -21.32
CA LEU A 101 -14.31 -6.31 -20.41
C LEU A 101 -13.07 -5.73 -21.09
N THR A 102 -12.88 -4.42 -20.94
CA THR A 102 -11.83 -3.67 -21.67
C THR A 102 -10.83 -3.00 -20.75
N HIS A 103 -11.23 -2.57 -19.55
CA HIS A 103 -10.37 -1.74 -18.71
C HIS A 103 -10.51 -2.02 -17.21
N LEU A 104 -9.37 -1.97 -16.52
CA LEU A 104 -9.25 -2.04 -15.06
C LEU A 104 -8.59 -0.77 -14.52
N SER A 105 -9.17 -0.20 -13.46
CA SER A 105 -8.59 0.96 -12.78
C SER A 105 -8.80 0.89 -11.27
N TRP A 106 -7.71 1.01 -10.51
CA TRP A 106 -7.76 1.12 -9.05
C TRP A 106 -8.02 2.55 -8.59
N SER A 107 -8.67 2.71 -7.43
CA SER A 107 -8.72 3.97 -6.69
C SER A 107 -7.35 4.37 -6.16
N HIS A 108 -7.19 5.63 -5.77
CA HIS A 108 -5.90 6.18 -5.33
C HIS A 108 -5.28 5.40 -4.16
N LEU A 109 -6.10 4.99 -3.19
CA LEU A 109 -5.68 4.18 -2.05
C LEU A 109 -5.68 2.67 -2.33
N GLY A 110 -6.03 2.24 -3.55
CA GLY A 110 -6.02 0.84 -3.96
C GLY A 110 -7.08 -0.05 -3.30
N ASN A 111 -8.14 0.53 -2.72
CA ASN A 111 -9.21 -0.21 -2.06
C ASN A 111 -10.40 -0.52 -2.97
N ASP A 112 -10.56 0.24 -4.05
CA ASP A 112 -11.67 0.08 -4.98
C ASP A 112 -11.13 -0.21 -6.38
N LEU A 113 -11.76 -1.14 -7.09
CA LEU A 113 -11.47 -1.51 -8.46
C LEU A 113 -12.66 -1.15 -9.34
N ALA A 114 -12.43 -0.30 -10.33
CA ALA A 114 -13.36 -0.07 -11.43
C ALA A 114 -13.05 -1.05 -12.56
N VAL A 115 -14.08 -1.77 -13.00
CA VAL A 115 -14.07 -2.67 -14.16
C VAL A 115 -15.00 -2.10 -15.21
N MET A 116 -14.53 -1.99 -16.45
CA MET A 116 -15.29 -1.40 -17.56
C MET A 116 -15.45 -2.40 -18.70
N ASP A 117 -16.58 -2.33 -19.40
CA ASP A 117 -16.86 -3.14 -20.58
C ASP A 117 -17.04 -2.29 -21.85
N GLU A 118 -17.18 -2.97 -22.99
CA GLU A 118 -17.37 -2.35 -24.32
C GLU A 118 -18.65 -1.52 -24.42
N ALA A 119 -19.70 -1.86 -23.65
CA ALA A 119 -20.96 -1.11 -23.60
C ALA A 119 -20.87 0.16 -22.73
N GLY A 120 -19.69 0.49 -22.20
CA GLY A 120 -19.48 1.69 -21.39
C GLY A 120 -20.00 1.58 -19.96
N ARG A 121 -20.29 0.37 -19.49
CA ARG A 121 -20.72 0.16 -18.10
C ARG A 121 -19.48 0.17 -17.20
N VAL A 122 -19.59 0.90 -16.09
CA VAL A 122 -18.57 0.92 -15.04
C VAL A 122 -19.10 0.13 -13.85
N MET A 123 -18.36 -0.88 -13.41
CA MET A 123 -18.63 -1.66 -12.21
C MET A 123 -17.59 -1.33 -11.16
N VAL A 124 -18.00 -1.06 -9.92
CA VAL A 124 -17.07 -0.73 -8.82
C VAL A 124 -17.12 -1.84 -7.79
N PHE A 125 -15.94 -2.36 -7.46
CA PHE A 125 -15.74 -3.36 -6.44
C PHE A 125 -14.89 -2.79 -5.31
N SER A 126 -15.30 -2.99 -4.07
CA SER A 126 -14.58 -2.48 -2.89
C SER A 126 -14.04 -3.61 -2.03
N CYS A 127 -12.79 -3.45 -1.59
CA CYS A 127 -12.09 -4.39 -0.71
C CYS A 127 -12.76 -4.44 0.68
N ALA A 128 -13.05 -5.65 1.16
CA ALA A 128 -13.66 -5.88 2.46
C ALA A 128 -12.75 -6.71 3.36
N MET A 129 -11.89 -6.02 4.10
CA MET A 129 -10.92 -6.56 5.07
C MET A 129 -9.78 -7.42 4.49
N ALA A 130 -9.97 -8.10 3.37
CA ALA A 130 -8.95 -8.90 2.70
C ALA A 130 -8.86 -8.55 1.21
N LEU A 131 -7.64 -8.54 0.65
CA LEU A 131 -7.35 -8.07 -0.71
C LEU A 131 -7.98 -8.91 -1.83
N ASP A 132 -8.32 -10.17 -1.53
CA ASP A 132 -9.03 -11.12 -2.40
C ASP A 132 -10.53 -11.16 -2.13
N ARG A 133 -11.04 -10.33 -1.22
CA ARG A 133 -12.47 -10.17 -0.96
C ARG A 133 -12.94 -8.81 -1.46
N MET A 134 -13.41 -8.80 -2.69
CA MET A 134 -13.95 -7.62 -3.35
C MET A 134 -15.48 -7.74 -3.46
N HIS A 135 -16.21 -6.72 -3.02
CA HIS A 135 -17.67 -6.69 -3.11
C HIS A 135 -18.12 -5.72 -4.19
N PHE A 136 -18.99 -6.17 -5.08
CA PHE A 136 -19.65 -5.31 -6.06
C PHE A 136 -20.58 -4.31 -5.34
N THR A 137 -20.43 -3.03 -5.66
CA THR A 137 -21.32 -1.98 -5.15
C THR A 137 -22.18 -1.43 -6.28
N ARG A 138 -23.51 -1.56 -6.13
CA ARG A 138 -24.48 -1.11 -7.13
C ARG A 138 -24.65 0.41 -7.05
N ALA A 139 -24.63 1.08 -8.20
CA ALA A 139 -25.06 2.47 -8.32
C ALA A 139 -26.58 2.57 -8.52
N GLU A 140 -27.21 3.63 -8.00
CA GLU A 140 -28.68 3.81 -7.93
C GLU A 140 -29.42 3.98 -9.27
N VAL A 141 -28.77 3.89 -10.44
CA VAL A 141 -29.44 4.08 -11.74
C VAL A 141 -29.09 2.95 -12.71
N ALA A 142 -30.14 2.37 -13.32
CA ALA A 142 -30.01 1.43 -14.43
C ALA A 142 -29.78 2.20 -15.74
N HIS A 143 -28.71 1.85 -16.45
CA HIS A 143 -28.36 2.47 -17.73
C HIS A 143 -29.17 1.83 -18.87
N PRO A 144 -29.66 2.61 -19.85
CA PRO A 144 -29.97 2.05 -21.15
C PRO A 144 -28.65 1.54 -21.78
N GLU A 145 -28.63 0.27 -22.15
CA GLU A 145 -27.46 -0.41 -22.69
C GLU A 145 -27.37 -0.09 -24.19
N SER A 146 -26.31 0.62 -24.59
CA SER A 146 -25.96 0.83 -26.00
C SER A 146 -24.64 0.13 -26.25
N GLU A 147 -24.62 -0.79 -27.21
CA GLU A 147 -23.47 -1.65 -27.54
C GLU A 147 -22.22 -0.87 -27.98
N VAL A 148 -22.32 0.45 -28.15
CA VAL A 148 -21.30 1.28 -28.84
C VAL A 148 -20.72 2.41 -27.98
N ASP A 149 -21.10 2.53 -26.70
CA ASP A 149 -20.80 3.69 -25.85
C ASP A 149 -19.62 3.51 -24.88
N ALA A 150 -18.53 2.89 -25.36
CA ALA A 150 -17.33 2.59 -24.58
C ALA A 150 -16.77 3.80 -23.80
N VAL A 151 -16.19 3.54 -22.63
CA VAL A 151 -15.43 4.56 -21.89
C VAL A 151 -14.12 4.84 -22.62
N VAL A 152 -13.75 6.10 -22.77
CA VAL A 152 -12.53 6.53 -23.50
C VAL A 152 -11.54 7.33 -22.64
N ALA A 153 -11.98 7.78 -21.46
CA ALA A 153 -11.11 8.36 -20.44
C ALA A 153 -11.65 8.13 -19.04
N ARG A 154 -10.73 8.15 -18.07
CA ARG A 154 -11.04 8.02 -16.65
C ARG A 154 -10.06 8.82 -15.80
N TYR A 155 -10.54 9.32 -14.66
CA TYR A 155 -9.73 10.06 -13.70
C TYR A 155 -10.26 9.88 -12.27
N VAL A 156 -9.39 9.49 -11.36
CA VAL A 156 -9.71 9.36 -9.94
C VAL A 156 -9.39 10.68 -9.25
N LEU A 157 -10.37 11.28 -8.60
CA LEU A 157 -10.19 12.51 -7.84
C LEU A 157 -9.40 12.20 -6.57
N THR A 158 -8.29 12.90 -6.35
CA THR A 158 -7.33 12.62 -5.27
C THR A 158 -7.25 13.77 -4.27
N TRP A 159 -6.93 13.46 -3.02
CA TRP A 159 -6.73 14.45 -1.96
C TRP A 159 -5.58 15.43 -2.25
N SER A 160 -5.64 16.61 -1.62
CA SER A 160 -4.83 17.79 -1.91
C SER A 160 -3.47 17.86 -1.21
N GLN A 161 -3.22 17.14 -0.12
CA GLN A 161 -1.97 17.30 0.67
C GLN A 161 -1.11 16.04 0.72
N ASN A 162 0.18 16.18 0.40
CA ASN A 162 1.17 15.11 0.52
C ASN A 162 2.52 15.63 1.05
N LEU A 163 3.29 14.73 1.68
CA LEU A 163 4.71 14.93 1.99
C LEU A 163 5.56 14.28 0.90
N ILE A 164 6.27 15.08 0.12
CA ILE A 164 7.11 14.63 -1.00
C ILE A 164 8.55 14.47 -0.52
N ALA A 165 9.10 13.27 -0.68
CA ALA A 165 10.49 12.95 -0.34
C ALA A 165 11.41 13.18 -1.55
N TRP A 166 11.92 14.40 -1.71
CA TRP A 166 12.61 14.85 -2.93
C TRP A 166 13.97 14.22 -3.17
N SER A 167 14.78 14.14 -2.12
CA SER A 167 16.14 13.64 -2.20
C SER A 167 16.70 13.33 -0.82
N ALA A 168 17.82 12.62 -0.79
CA ALA A 168 18.68 12.48 0.38
C ALA A 168 20.10 12.96 0.00
N ALA A 169 20.72 13.75 0.85
CA ALA A 169 22.09 14.23 0.67
C ALA A 169 22.98 13.71 1.81
N ARG A 170 24.19 13.28 1.48
CA ARG A 170 25.15 12.78 2.46
C ARG A 170 25.81 13.94 3.20
N GLU A 171 25.86 13.83 4.52
CA GLU A 171 26.53 14.76 5.43
C GLU A 171 27.46 13.95 6.35
N GLY A 172 28.69 13.74 5.88
CA GLY A 172 29.65 12.84 6.53
C GLY A 172 29.14 11.40 6.55
N ASN A 173 28.82 10.89 7.74
CA ASN A 173 28.31 9.53 7.94
C ASN A 173 26.78 9.45 8.04
N LYS A 174 26.07 10.56 7.82
CA LYS A 174 24.60 10.62 7.93
C LYS A 174 23.97 11.05 6.61
N TRP A 175 22.68 10.79 6.49
CA TRP A 175 21.88 11.26 5.37
C TRP A 175 20.89 12.32 5.84
N ARG A 176 20.89 13.48 5.19
CA ARG A 176 19.89 14.52 5.37
C ARG A 176 18.79 14.33 4.34
N TRP A 177 17.57 14.13 4.85
CA TRP A 177 16.36 13.88 4.04
C TRP A 177 15.67 15.19 3.69
N ASN A 178 15.49 15.46 2.39
CA ASN A 178 14.74 16.60 1.90
C ASN A 178 13.28 16.20 1.66
N ILE A 179 12.47 16.24 2.72
CA ILE A 179 11.04 15.95 2.66
C ILE A 179 10.28 17.26 2.87
N ARG A 180 9.39 17.61 1.94
CA ARG A 180 8.62 18.86 1.99
C ARG A 180 7.15 18.59 1.79
N GLN A 181 6.33 19.32 2.54
CA GLN A 181 4.89 19.33 2.31
C GLN A 181 4.60 20.07 1.00
N HIS A 182 3.71 19.48 0.20
CA HIS A 182 3.20 20.11 -1.00
C HIS A 182 1.67 20.06 -0.98
N LEU A 183 1.05 21.20 -1.28
CA LEU A 183 -0.40 21.34 -1.42
C LEU A 183 -0.72 21.37 -2.91
N PHE A 184 -1.40 20.33 -3.38
CA PHE A 184 -1.99 20.23 -4.70
C PHE A 184 -3.41 20.81 -4.66
N ASN A 185 -3.71 21.78 -5.51
CA ASN A 185 -5.09 22.28 -5.67
C ASN A 185 -5.85 21.46 -6.70
N ASN A 186 -5.81 20.14 -6.53
CA ASN A 186 -6.48 19.20 -7.42
C ASN A 186 -8.00 19.22 -7.17
N ALA A 187 -8.77 18.95 -8.23
CA ALA A 187 -10.17 18.58 -8.04
C ALA A 187 -10.24 17.34 -7.15
N HIS A 188 -11.02 17.41 -6.07
CA HIS A 188 -11.08 16.40 -5.03
C HIS A 188 -12.50 16.23 -4.49
N HIS A 189 -12.74 15.11 -3.84
CA HIS A 189 -13.97 14.91 -3.07
C HIS A 189 -13.93 15.78 -1.80
N PRO A 190 -14.96 16.58 -1.49
CA PRO A 190 -14.96 17.52 -0.36
C PRO A 190 -15.07 16.85 1.02
N VAL A 191 -15.45 15.57 1.06
CA VAL A 191 -15.48 14.75 2.28
C VAL A 191 -14.27 13.84 2.33
N ASP A 192 -13.49 13.94 3.42
CA ASP A 192 -12.26 13.20 3.64
C ASP A 192 -12.48 11.69 3.63
N GLY A 193 -11.58 10.98 2.94
CA GLY A 193 -11.59 9.51 2.88
C GLY A 193 -12.63 8.90 1.94
N LYS A 194 -13.39 9.72 1.21
CA LYS A 194 -14.36 9.25 0.20
C LYS A 194 -13.75 9.21 -1.19
N ALA A 195 -14.11 8.17 -1.95
CA ALA A 195 -13.64 7.98 -3.32
C ALA A 195 -14.60 8.62 -4.33
N SER A 196 -14.03 9.10 -5.43
CA SER A 196 -14.78 9.52 -6.61
C SER A 196 -14.00 9.32 -7.90
N LEU A 197 -14.72 9.05 -8.97
CA LEU A 197 -14.24 8.70 -10.30
C LEU A 197 -15.03 9.52 -11.32
N ILE A 198 -14.33 10.28 -12.15
CA ILE A 198 -14.91 10.92 -13.33
C ILE A 198 -14.46 10.17 -14.58
N TYR A 199 -15.34 10.00 -15.56
CA TYR A 199 -15.04 9.29 -16.80
C TYR A 199 -15.81 9.89 -17.98
N LEU A 200 -15.24 9.78 -19.17
CA LEU A 200 -15.83 10.21 -20.43
C LEU A 200 -16.21 8.98 -21.26
N LYS A 201 -17.43 8.98 -21.78
CA LYS A 201 -17.86 8.00 -22.77
C LYS A 201 -17.65 8.48 -24.20
N ARG A 202 -17.59 7.52 -25.12
CA ARG A 202 -17.34 7.71 -26.56
C ARG A 202 -18.25 8.77 -27.19
N HIS A 203 -19.50 8.88 -26.76
CA HIS A 203 -20.46 9.83 -27.33
C HIS A 203 -20.55 11.20 -26.63
N GLY A 204 -19.57 11.54 -25.78
CA GLY A 204 -19.51 12.88 -25.18
C GLY A 204 -20.23 13.02 -23.83
N GLU A 205 -20.72 11.92 -23.25
CA GLU A 205 -21.29 11.93 -21.90
C GLU A 205 -20.16 11.84 -20.85
N VAL A 206 -19.98 12.90 -20.05
CA VAL A 206 -19.10 12.93 -18.88
C VAL A 206 -19.89 12.51 -17.66
N LYS A 207 -19.35 11.57 -16.89
CA LYS A 207 -19.98 11.04 -15.68
C LYS A 207 -19.09 11.15 -14.48
N LEU A 208 -19.66 11.58 -13.36
CA LEU A 208 -19.03 11.57 -12.04
C LEU A 208 -19.73 10.53 -11.16
N ARG A 209 -18.97 9.53 -10.73
CA ARG A 209 -19.33 8.62 -9.65
C ARG A 209 -18.65 9.03 -8.35
N PHE A 210 -19.40 9.06 -7.26
CA PHE A 210 -18.89 9.51 -5.98
C PHE A 210 -19.54 8.76 -4.82
N GLN A 211 -18.81 8.66 -3.70
CA GLN A 211 -19.31 8.06 -2.48
C GLN A 211 -20.03 9.07 -1.58
N GLN A 212 -21.20 8.68 -1.09
CA GLN A 212 -21.92 9.38 -0.03
C GLN A 212 -21.29 9.08 1.36
N ASN A 213 -21.76 9.77 2.39
CA ASN A 213 -21.27 9.60 3.77
C ASN A 213 -21.44 8.17 4.30
N ASP A 214 -22.44 7.44 3.82
CA ASP A 214 -22.71 6.03 4.11
C ASP A 214 -21.86 5.03 3.27
N ASN A 215 -20.98 5.53 2.38
CA ASN A 215 -20.17 4.79 1.41
C ASN A 215 -20.96 4.22 0.21
N ASN A 216 -22.25 4.55 0.06
CA ASN A 216 -22.98 4.19 -1.15
C ASN A 216 -22.50 5.04 -2.34
N TRP A 217 -22.47 4.43 -3.52
CA TRP A 217 -22.05 5.09 -4.75
C TRP A 217 -23.23 5.68 -5.50
N GLN A 218 -23.13 6.96 -5.84
CA GLN A 218 -24.08 7.68 -6.68
C GLN A 218 -23.41 8.21 -7.94
N GLU A 219 -24.23 8.59 -8.93
CA GLU A 219 -23.79 9.08 -10.23
C GLU A 219 -24.53 10.37 -10.62
N THR A 220 -23.80 11.26 -11.28
CA THR A 220 -24.29 12.46 -11.97
C THR A 220 -23.59 12.58 -13.33
N SER A 221 -24.18 13.29 -14.30
CA SER A 221 -23.68 13.36 -15.68
C SER A 221 -23.86 14.73 -16.30
N ALA A 222 -23.01 15.07 -17.27
CA ALA A 222 -23.13 16.21 -18.16
C ALA A 222 -22.73 15.82 -19.58
N GLN A 223 -23.26 16.52 -20.58
CA GLN A 223 -22.90 16.33 -21.99
C GLN A 223 -21.85 17.36 -22.40
N LEU A 224 -20.80 16.93 -23.11
CA LEU A 224 -19.78 17.85 -23.66
C LEU A 224 -20.40 18.73 -24.75
N GLU A 225 -20.97 18.09 -25.78
CA GLU A 225 -21.70 18.72 -26.88
C GLU A 225 -22.75 17.74 -27.43
N PRO A 226 -23.85 18.22 -28.05
CA PRO A 226 -24.81 17.35 -28.72
C PRO A 226 -24.15 16.70 -29.95
N MET A 227 -23.99 15.37 -29.98
CA MET A 227 -23.50 14.69 -31.18
C MET A 227 -24.51 14.80 -32.33
N ILE A 228 -24.04 15.31 -33.46
CA ILE A 228 -24.83 15.42 -34.70
C ILE A 228 -24.51 14.22 -35.63
N SER A 229 -23.32 13.62 -35.50
CA SER A 229 -22.87 12.49 -36.34
C SER A 229 -22.03 11.46 -35.57
N THR A 230 -22.16 10.17 -35.89
CA THR A 230 -21.32 9.08 -35.35
C THR A 230 -19.82 9.25 -35.68
N LYS A 231 -19.50 10.04 -36.71
CA LYS A 231 -18.11 10.41 -37.07
C LYS A 231 -17.47 11.40 -36.08
N GLU A 232 -18.21 11.90 -35.10
CA GLU A 232 -17.73 12.82 -34.05
C GLU A 232 -17.52 12.10 -32.71
N SER A 233 -17.52 10.77 -32.72
CA SER A 233 -17.22 9.98 -31.53
C SER A 233 -15.77 10.16 -31.10
N PHE A 234 -15.56 10.18 -29.79
CA PHE A 234 -14.22 10.22 -29.19
C PHE A 234 -13.60 8.82 -29.17
N THR A 235 -12.31 8.72 -29.47
CA THR A 235 -11.55 7.46 -29.36
C THR A 235 -10.66 7.48 -28.11
N HIS A 236 -10.02 8.61 -27.82
CA HIS A 236 -9.12 8.77 -26.69
C HIS A 236 -9.46 10.05 -25.95
N ALA A 237 -9.32 10.03 -24.63
CA ALA A 237 -9.34 11.24 -23.84
C ALA A 237 -8.45 11.10 -22.60
N ALA A 238 -8.03 12.22 -22.04
CA ALA A 238 -7.23 12.26 -20.82
C ALA A 238 -7.58 13.49 -19.99
N PHE A 239 -7.68 13.30 -18.67
CA PHE A 239 -7.91 14.38 -17.72
C PHE A 239 -6.59 14.78 -17.04
N ALA A 240 -6.48 16.06 -16.69
CA ALA A 240 -5.45 16.59 -15.81
C ALA A 240 -6.08 17.57 -14.81
N SER A 241 -5.45 17.74 -13.65
CA SER A 241 -5.80 18.87 -12.79
C SER A 241 -5.25 20.18 -13.34
N ASN A 242 -6.05 21.25 -13.23
CA ASN A 242 -5.65 22.61 -13.54
C ASN A 242 -5.05 23.37 -12.34
N ASN A 243 -4.81 22.71 -11.20
CA ASN A 243 -4.31 23.32 -9.96
C ASN A 243 -5.14 24.51 -9.44
N ASP A 244 -6.45 24.50 -9.72
CA ASP A 244 -7.44 25.51 -9.30
C ASP A 244 -8.76 24.86 -8.84
N ASN A 245 -8.72 23.59 -8.42
CA ASN A 245 -9.86 22.71 -8.13
C ASN A 245 -10.73 22.32 -9.34
N THR A 246 -10.37 22.70 -10.57
CA THR A 246 -11.01 22.24 -11.81
C THR A 246 -10.16 21.18 -12.52
N LEU A 247 -10.78 20.49 -13.48
CA LEU A 247 -10.13 19.55 -14.38
C LEU A 247 -10.05 20.14 -15.78
N LEU A 248 -8.96 19.84 -16.48
CA LEU A 248 -8.87 19.95 -17.92
C LEU A 248 -9.05 18.56 -18.54
N LEU A 249 -9.73 18.51 -19.68
CA LEU A 249 -9.95 17.29 -20.44
C LEU A 249 -9.49 17.51 -21.88
N ALA A 250 -8.55 16.69 -22.33
CA ALA A 250 -8.17 16.57 -23.73
C ALA A 250 -8.92 15.39 -24.34
N ALA A 251 -9.65 15.58 -25.43
CA ALA A 251 -10.40 14.52 -26.11
C ALA A 251 -10.10 14.50 -27.61
N TYR A 252 -9.88 13.31 -28.17
CA TYR A 252 -9.51 13.10 -29.55
C TYR A 252 -10.59 12.31 -30.28
N ASP A 253 -11.09 12.85 -31.38
CA ASP A 253 -12.19 12.26 -32.15
C ASP A 253 -11.74 11.48 -33.38
N VAL A 254 -12.67 10.75 -33.99
CA VAL A 254 -12.42 9.96 -35.22
C VAL A 254 -12.01 10.85 -36.41
N LYS A 255 -12.35 12.16 -36.40
CA LYS A 255 -11.90 13.15 -37.41
C LYS A 255 -10.48 13.66 -37.16
N ARG A 256 -9.77 13.11 -36.17
CA ARG A 256 -8.41 13.47 -35.79
C ARG A 256 -8.26 14.87 -35.21
N ARG A 257 -9.31 15.37 -34.56
CA ARG A 257 -9.32 16.68 -33.89
C ARG A 257 -9.09 16.51 -32.40
N LEU A 258 -8.33 17.43 -31.82
CA LEU A 258 -8.06 17.48 -30.38
C LEU A 258 -8.86 18.61 -29.75
N HIS A 259 -9.78 18.24 -28.86
CA HIS A 259 -10.64 19.14 -28.12
C HIS A 259 -10.08 19.33 -26.70
N LEU A 260 -10.06 20.56 -26.22
CA LEU A 260 -9.70 20.89 -24.83
C LEU A 260 -10.92 21.47 -24.12
N TYR A 261 -11.36 20.80 -23.06
CA TYR A 261 -12.48 21.23 -22.21
C TYR A 261 -12.00 21.58 -20.80
N ARG A 262 -12.72 22.49 -20.13
CA ARG A 262 -12.65 22.70 -18.68
C ARG A 262 -13.87 22.05 -18.03
N ILE A 263 -13.64 21.38 -16.91
CA ILE A 263 -14.68 20.69 -16.14
C ILE A 263 -14.61 21.15 -14.69
N GLU A 264 -15.72 21.69 -14.21
CA GLU A 264 -15.90 22.13 -12.83
C GLU A 264 -16.98 21.28 -12.16
N THR A 265 -16.70 20.81 -10.94
CA THR A 265 -17.68 20.06 -10.13
C THR A 265 -18.14 20.92 -8.98
N VAL A 266 -19.43 21.26 -8.99
CA VAL A 266 -20.08 22.01 -7.91
C VAL A 266 -20.63 21.02 -6.89
N TRP A 267 -19.98 20.95 -5.73
CA TRP A 267 -20.36 20.04 -4.65
C TRP A 267 -21.39 20.66 -3.70
N ASN A 268 -22.53 20.00 -3.54
CA ASN A 268 -23.62 20.46 -2.67
C ASN A 268 -23.49 19.89 -1.23
N VAL A 269 -22.32 20.06 -0.59
CA VAL A 269 -22.05 19.56 0.77
C VAL A 269 -22.25 20.66 1.81
N PRO A 270 -23.21 20.52 2.75
CA PRO A 270 -23.41 21.52 3.82
C PRO A 270 -22.18 21.69 4.69
N THR A 271 -21.87 22.92 5.09
CA THR A 271 -20.70 23.28 5.91
C THR A 271 -20.64 22.54 7.25
N ASP A 272 -21.79 22.26 7.87
CA ASP A 272 -21.89 21.56 9.17
C ASP A 272 -21.74 20.02 9.05
N LYS A 273 -21.70 19.47 7.82
CA LYS A 273 -21.78 18.02 7.54
C LYS A 273 -20.49 17.40 7.00
N ARG A 274 -19.33 18.05 7.14
CA ARG A 274 -18.02 17.45 6.78
C ARG A 274 -17.54 16.34 7.74
N SER A 275 -18.39 15.90 8.67
CA SER A 275 -18.14 14.77 9.58
C SER A 275 -18.70 13.47 9.01
N GLN A 276 -18.01 12.35 9.22
CA GLN A 276 -18.43 11.00 8.76
C GLN A 276 -19.81 10.56 9.27
N ASN A 277 -20.33 11.20 10.33
CA ASN A 277 -21.62 10.88 10.95
C ASN A 277 -22.81 11.68 10.38
N ALA A 278 -22.59 12.53 9.39
CA ALA A 278 -23.66 13.29 8.75
C ALA A 278 -24.42 12.43 7.72
N GLY A 279 -25.75 12.59 7.63
CA GLY A 279 -26.57 11.94 6.60
C GLY A 279 -26.15 12.32 5.15
N PRO A 280 -26.77 11.69 4.13
CA PRO A 280 -26.44 11.93 2.73
C PRO A 280 -26.65 13.40 2.31
N PHE A 281 -25.94 13.83 1.27
CA PHE A 281 -26.02 15.19 0.69
C PHE A 281 -26.52 15.16 -0.76
N GLU A 282 -26.95 16.33 -1.27
CA GLU A 282 -27.51 16.47 -2.62
C GLU A 282 -26.46 16.17 -3.71
N LYS A 283 -26.90 15.61 -4.85
CA LYS A 283 -26.00 15.24 -5.94
C LYS A 283 -25.24 16.48 -6.46
N PRO A 284 -23.95 16.38 -6.77
CA PRO A 284 -23.18 17.46 -7.37
C PRO A 284 -23.58 17.73 -8.82
N THR A 285 -23.28 18.93 -9.30
CA THR A 285 -23.49 19.35 -10.68
C THR A 285 -22.16 19.46 -11.42
N ILE A 286 -22.09 18.93 -12.64
CA ILE A 286 -20.90 19.05 -13.50
C ILE A 286 -21.14 20.18 -14.50
N GLN A 287 -20.22 21.15 -14.55
CA GLN A 287 -20.20 22.21 -15.56
C GLN A 287 -19.04 21.96 -16.52
N VAL A 288 -19.30 22.08 -17.82
CA VAL A 288 -18.34 21.81 -18.89
C VAL A 288 -18.27 23.02 -19.82
N SER A 289 -17.06 23.42 -20.22
CA SER A 289 -16.85 24.43 -21.27
C SER A 289 -15.76 24.01 -22.24
N LEU A 290 -16.02 24.14 -23.55
CA LEU A 290 -14.99 23.98 -24.59
C LEU A 290 -14.08 25.20 -24.56
N ILE A 291 -12.77 24.95 -24.55
CA ILE A 291 -11.73 25.98 -24.46
C ILE A 291 -10.99 26.16 -25.78
N ALA A 292 -10.56 25.06 -26.40
CA ALA A 292 -9.80 25.07 -27.64
C ALA A 292 -10.08 23.82 -28.48
N LEU A 293 -9.89 23.97 -29.79
CA LEU A 293 -10.00 22.90 -30.79
C LEU A 293 -8.81 23.00 -31.74
N GLU A 294 -8.05 21.92 -31.87
CA GLU A 294 -6.92 21.80 -32.78
C GLU A 294 -7.22 20.75 -33.85
N ASP A 295 -7.05 21.11 -35.12
CA ASP A 295 -7.20 20.20 -36.26
C ASP A 295 -5.84 19.61 -36.68
N ALA A 296 -5.84 18.54 -37.48
CA ALA A 296 -4.64 17.94 -38.09
C ALA A 296 -3.50 17.56 -37.11
N CYS A 297 -3.84 16.94 -35.97
CA CYS A 297 -2.91 16.58 -34.90
C CYS A 297 -1.92 15.43 -35.20
N ASN A 298 -1.61 15.15 -36.47
CA ASN A 298 -0.70 14.06 -36.85
C ASN A 298 0.78 14.44 -36.63
N PRO A 299 1.70 13.46 -36.55
CA PRO A 299 3.14 13.73 -36.56
C PRO A 299 3.58 14.44 -37.86
N ILE A 300 4.49 15.41 -37.76
CA ILE A 300 4.93 16.28 -38.88
C ILE A 300 5.77 15.51 -39.91
N GLU A 301 6.62 14.56 -39.46
CA GLU A 301 7.45 13.75 -40.37
C GLU A 301 6.62 12.93 -41.37
N LEU A 302 5.35 12.64 -41.07
CA LEU A 302 4.43 11.93 -41.95
C LEU A 302 3.65 12.83 -42.93
N ALA A 303 3.76 14.15 -42.81
CA ALA A 303 3.06 15.10 -43.70
C ALA A 303 3.94 15.60 -44.87
N ASN A 304 5.27 15.45 -44.78
CA ASN A 304 6.23 16.06 -45.71
C ASN A 304 6.76 15.16 -46.83
N ASP A 305 6.36 13.89 -46.90
CA ASP A 305 6.75 13.01 -48.02
C ASP A 305 6.00 13.35 -49.33
N ASP A 306 5.07 14.31 -49.28
CA ASP A 306 4.09 14.61 -50.34
C ASP A 306 4.39 15.87 -51.19
N LEU A 307 5.56 16.52 -51.04
CA LEU A 307 5.83 17.79 -51.76
C LEU A 307 6.64 17.66 -53.07
N SER A 308 6.91 16.46 -53.59
CA SER A 308 7.70 16.32 -54.83
C SER A 308 6.94 15.92 -56.09
N ASN A 309 5.64 15.58 -56.07
CA ASN A 309 4.87 15.39 -57.31
C ASN A 309 3.36 15.59 -57.08
N GLY A 310 2.75 16.48 -57.87
CA GLY A 310 1.35 16.91 -57.78
C GLY A 310 0.28 15.88 -58.14
N ALA A 311 0.38 14.66 -57.64
CA ALA A 311 -0.69 13.67 -57.64
C ALA A 311 -0.85 13.17 -56.20
N ALA A 312 -2.02 13.41 -55.60
CA ALA A 312 -2.35 12.95 -54.25
C ALA A 312 -2.05 11.45 -54.12
N SER A 313 -1.01 11.11 -53.37
CA SER A 313 -0.59 9.74 -53.17
C SER A 313 -1.63 9.05 -52.28
N ARG A 314 -2.38 8.10 -52.86
CA ARG A 314 -3.16 7.15 -52.05
C ARG A 314 -2.17 6.15 -51.45
N GLY A 315 -1.82 6.34 -50.18
CA GLY A 315 -1.47 5.23 -49.29
C GLY A 315 -0.03 5.18 -48.77
N ALA A 316 0.31 6.07 -47.83
CA ALA A 316 1.10 5.67 -46.67
C ALA A 316 0.12 5.59 -45.48
N ALA A 317 0.07 4.46 -44.78
CA ALA A 317 -0.85 4.29 -43.65
C ALA A 317 -0.54 5.33 -42.56
N ALA A 318 -1.39 6.36 -42.45
CA ALA A 318 -1.21 7.46 -41.52
C ALA A 318 -1.09 6.93 -40.08
N ALA A 319 -0.10 7.41 -39.33
CA ALA A 319 0.16 6.97 -37.96
C ALA A 319 -1.10 7.00 -37.09
N GLN A 320 -1.29 5.96 -36.27
CA GLN A 320 -2.46 5.76 -35.44
C GLN A 320 -2.19 6.22 -34.01
N LEU A 321 -3.09 7.00 -33.42
CA LEU A 321 -3.01 7.36 -32.00
C LEU A 321 -3.24 6.11 -31.15
N THR A 322 -2.33 5.81 -30.23
CA THR A 322 -2.43 4.65 -29.32
C THR A 322 -2.57 5.06 -27.86
N HIS A 323 -2.05 6.24 -27.49
CA HIS A 323 -2.15 6.76 -26.14
C HIS A 323 -2.36 8.27 -26.18
N LEU A 324 -3.28 8.75 -25.34
CA LEU A 324 -3.45 10.17 -25.05
C LEU A 324 -3.33 10.37 -23.54
N ASN A 325 -2.51 11.32 -23.14
CA ASN A 325 -2.25 11.61 -21.73
C ASN A 325 -2.27 13.12 -21.52
N PHE A 326 -2.70 13.55 -20.34
CA PHE A 326 -2.69 14.95 -19.96
C PHE A 326 -1.87 15.09 -18.68
N LEU A 327 -0.68 15.67 -18.82
CA LEU A 327 0.27 15.82 -17.74
C LEU A 327 0.01 17.16 -17.02
N PRO A 328 -0.41 17.18 -15.74
CA PRO A 328 -0.70 18.41 -15.00
C PRO A 328 0.59 19.17 -14.64
N ILE A 329 0.48 20.34 -14.01
CA ILE A 329 1.64 21.03 -13.43
C ILE A 329 2.29 20.12 -12.37
N THR A 330 3.61 20.06 -12.38
CA THR A 330 4.37 19.28 -11.39
C THR A 330 4.60 20.08 -10.11
N PRO A 331 4.82 19.43 -8.96
CA PRO A 331 5.06 20.11 -7.70
C PRO A 331 6.42 20.84 -7.62
N GLN A 332 7.28 20.70 -8.63
CA GLN A 332 8.63 21.27 -8.63
C GLN A 332 8.58 22.75 -9.06
N GLN A 333 8.89 23.64 -8.13
CA GLN A 333 8.69 25.09 -8.30
C GLN A 333 9.55 25.72 -9.41
N ASP A 334 10.73 25.16 -9.70
CA ASP A 334 11.71 25.78 -10.59
C ASP A 334 11.74 25.20 -12.01
N ASN A 335 10.93 24.19 -12.32
CA ASN A 335 11.01 23.53 -13.63
C ASN A 335 10.13 24.16 -14.72
N GLY A 336 9.34 25.19 -14.39
CA GLY A 336 8.45 25.87 -15.33
C GLY A 336 7.38 24.96 -15.94
N SER A 337 7.06 23.83 -15.31
CA SER A 337 6.10 22.88 -15.87
C SER A 337 4.73 23.49 -16.02
N ILE A 338 4.17 23.35 -17.21
CA ILE A 338 2.80 23.75 -17.54
C ILE A 338 1.97 22.52 -17.90
N PRO A 339 0.63 22.59 -17.91
CA PRO A 339 -0.19 21.49 -18.36
C PRO A 339 0.18 21.10 -19.80
N THR A 340 0.42 19.82 -20.06
CA THR A 340 0.88 19.32 -21.36
C THR A 340 0.03 18.15 -21.80
N ILE A 341 -0.58 18.26 -22.99
CA ILE A 341 -1.22 17.15 -23.67
C ILE A 341 -0.12 16.37 -24.41
N GLN A 342 -0.07 15.07 -24.19
CA GLN A 342 0.89 14.17 -24.83
C GLN A 342 0.16 13.05 -25.55
N ALA A 343 0.30 13.00 -26.87
CA ALA A 343 -0.18 11.94 -27.73
C ALA A 343 0.98 11.02 -28.15
N ILE A 344 0.74 9.72 -28.20
CA ILE A 344 1.69 8.73 -28.73
C ILE A 344 1.06 8.08 -29.95
N PHE A 345 1.69 8.30 -31.10
CA PHE A 345 1.30 7.69 -32.36
C PHE A 345 2.20 6.51 -32.69
N THR A 346 1.65 5.47 -33.31
CA THR A 346 2.39 4.29 -33.77
C THR A 346 2.23 4.17 -35.28
N LYS A 347 3.33 3.88 -35.99
CA LYS A 347 3.30 3.57 -37.42
C LYS A 347 2.85 2.11 -37.59
N PRO A 348 1.68 1.83 -38.20
CA PRO A 348 1.31 0.46 -38.52
C PRO A 348 2.22 -0.07 -39.65
N PRO A 349 2.45 -1.39 -39.74
CA PRO A 349 3.18 -1.97 -40.88
C PRO A 349 2.45 -1.61 -42.18
N ASN A 350 3.18 -1.10 -43.17
CA ASN A 350 2.58 -0.74 -44.45
C ASN A 350 2.14 -2.03 -45.17
N PRO A 351 0.84 -2.25 -45.46
CA PRO A 351 0.38 -3.52 -46.03
C PRO A 351 0.73 -3.71 -47.52
N ILE A 352 1.46 -2.77 -48.15
CA ILE A 352 1.71 -2.74 -49.60
C ILE A 352 3.21 -2.65 -49.96
N SER A 353 4.14 -3.17 -49.15
CA SER A 353 5.52 -3.37 -49.66
C SER A 353 5.64 -4.74 -50.34
N TYR A 354 5.42 -4.77 -51.66
CA TYR A 354 5.75 -5.94 -52.50
C TYR A 354 7.25 -6.05 -52.79
N ASP A 355 8.08 -5.11 -52.33
CA ASP A 355 9.53 -5.19 -52.46
C ASP A 355 10.19 -5.89 -51.27
N MET A 356 11.04 -6.85 -51.61
CA MET A 356 11.91 -7.66 -50.75
C MET A 356 12.97 -6.81 -50.02
N ASN A 357 12.55 -5.84 -49.20
CA ASN A 357 13.44 -5.14 -48.28
C ASN A 357 12.96 -5.31 -46.84
N HIS A 358 13.94 -5.65 -46.00
CA HIS A 358 13.80 -6.02 -44.59
C HIS A 358 12.86 -5.10 -43.80
N GLN A 359 11.95 -5.72 -43.03
CA GLN A 359 11.14 -5.17 -41.94
C GLN A 359 11.36 -3.67 -41.66
N GLU A 360 10.49 -2.78 -42.16
CA GLU A 360 10.43 -1.42 -41.61
C GLU A 360 10.26 -1.53 -40.08
N ALA A 361 11.22 -0.97 -39.33
CA ALA A 361 11.18 -1.00 -37.88
C ALA A 361 9.94 -0.25 -37.40
N ARG A 362 9.11 -0.90 -36.57
CA ARG A 362 7.92 -0.27 -35.97
C ARG A 362 8.35 0.55 -34.77
N TYR A 363 7.95 1.81 -34.74
CA TYR A 363 8.26 2.73 -33.63
C TYR A 363 7.07 3.63 -33.31
N SER A 364 7.16 4.26 -32.15
CA SER A 364 6.18 5.26 -31.71
C SER A 364 6.77 6.67 -31.74
N ILE A 365 5.93 7.66 -31.99
CA ILE A 365 6.27 9.09 -32.02
C ILE A 365 5.42 9.80 -30.98
N ILE A 366 6.06 10.61 -30.14
CA ILE A 366 5.39 11.46 -29.16
C ILE A 366 5.14 12.84 -29.79
N VAL A 367 3.88 13.29 -29.75
CA VAL A 367 3.47 14.65 -30.11
C VAL A 367 2.93 15.35 -28.87
N LYS A 368 3.34 16.59 -28.61
CA LYS A 368 2.97 17.34 -27.40
C LYS A 368 2.38 18.70 -27.73
N TRP A 369 1.40 19.11 -26.93
CA TRP A 369 0.87 20.48 -26.89
C TRP A 369 0.93 21.00 -25.46
N GLU A 370 1.57 22.14 -25.29
CA GLU A 370 1.56 22.89 -24.05
C GLU A 370 0.32 23.77 -23.98
N VAL A 371 -0.34 23.79 -22.82
CA VAL A 371 -1.52 24.63 -22.58
C VAL A 371 -1.06 25.91 -21.90
N HIS A 372 -1.05 27.00 -22.66
CA HIS A 372 -0.70 28.34 -22.17
C HIS A 372 -1.95 29.13 -21.85
N GLN A 373 -1.93 29.88 -20.76
CA GLN A 373 -3.00 30.82 -20.40
C GLN A 373 -2.52 32.24 -20.69
N GLU A 374 -3.13 32.91 -21.67
CA GLU A 374 -2.76 34.24 -22.10
C GLU A 374 -3.92 35.22 -21.93
N GLN A 375 -3.61 36.45 -21.50
CA GLN A 375 -4.58 37.55 -21.49
C GLN A 375 -4.65 38.17 -22.88
N GLN A 376 -5.81 38.00 -23.53
CA GLN A 376 -6.10 38.66 -24.80
C GLN A 376 -7.00 39.87 -24.58
N ASN A 377 -6.59 40.99 -25.19
CA ASN A 377 -7.35 42.24 -25.25
C ASN A 377 -7.94 42.49 -26.65
N GLN A 378 -7.89 41.50 -27.55
CA GLN A 378 -8.32 41.63 -28.95
C GLN A 378 -9.46 40.65 -29.24
N LEU A 379 -10.45 41.11 -30.00
CA LEU A 379 -11.56 40.28 -30.48
C LEU A 379 -11.09 39.38 -31.63
N HIS A 380 -11.82 38.28 -31.88
CA HIS A 380 -11.51 37.35 -32.96
C HIS A 380 -11.40 38.06 -34.33
N PRO A 381 -10.41 37.77 -35.19
CA PRO A 381 -10.17 38.47 -36.46
C PRO A 381 -11.37 38.47 -37.42
N SER A 382 -12.28 37.49 -37.32
CA SER A 382 -13.52 37.47 -38.11
C SER A 382 -14.49 38.62 -37.78
N LEU A 383 -14.38 39.23 -36.59
CA LEU A 383 -15.19 40.40 -36.20
C LEU A 383 -14.68 41.72 -36.81
N ASP A 384 -13.43 41.74 -37.30
CA ASP A 384 -12.91 42.86 -38.11
C ASP A 384 -13.65 42.96 -39.45
N GLN A 385 -14.23 41.87 -39.95
CA GLN A 385 -15.01 41.86 -41.20
C GLN A 385 -16.46 42.35 -41.01
N VAL A 386 -16.96 42.41 -39.77
CA VAL A 386 -18.37 42.70 -39.48
C VAL A 386 -18.59 44.12 -38.96
N THR A 387 -17.54 44.82 -38.50
CA THR A 387 -17.67 46.13 -37.84
C THR A 387 -17.15 47.29 -38.69
N SER A 388 -18.07 48.06 -39.28
CA SER A 388 -17.76 49.30 -40.02
C SER A 388 -17.37 50.50 -39.13
N LYS A 389 -17.28 50.31 -37.81
CA LYS A 389 -16.85 51.35 -36.84
C LYS A 389 -15.83 50.76 -35.87
N LYS A 390 -14.55 51.00 -36.15
CA LYS A 390 -13.42 50.69 -35.25
C LYS A 390 -13.61 51.40 -33.90
N LYS A 391 -14.05 50.67 -32.86
CA LYS A 391 -13.80 51.10 -31.47
C LYS A 391 -12.34 50.83 -31.13
N SER A 392 -11.72 51.72 -30.34
CA SER A 392 -10.32 51.56 -29.93
C SER A 392 -10.14 50.27 -29.11
N VAL A 393 -9.05 49.54 -29.38
CA VAL A 393 -8.65 48.27 -28.74
C VAL A 393 -8.61 48.35 -27.21
N SER A 394 -8.50 49.57 -26.65
CA SER A 394 -8.49 49.86 -25.21
C SER A 394 -9.84 49.66 -24.48
N SER A 395 -10.92 49.31 -25.18
CA SER A 395 -12.28 49.18 -24.60
C SER A 395 -12.74 47.73 -24.35
N VAL A 396 -11.94 46.73 -24.73
CA VAL A 396 -12.23 45.30 -24.51
C VAL A 396 -11.59 44.86 -23.18
N PRO A 397 -12.38 44.34 -22.21
CA PRO A 397 -11.82 43.78 -20.98
C PRO A 397 -10.87 42.62 -21.30
N ALA A 398 -9.74 42.55 -20.62
CA ALA A 398 -8.81 41.43 -20.75
C ALA A 398 -9.53 40.10 -20.45
N GLN A 399 -9.56 39.21 -21.43
CA GLN A 399 -10.09 37.86 -21.26
C GLN A 399 -8.94 36.85 -21.22
N ASN A 400 -9.02 35.91 -20.28
CA ASN A 400 -8.11 34.78 -20.25
C ASN A 400 -8.50 33.81 -21.35
N SER A 401 -7.62 33.65 -22.33
CA SER A 401 -7.70 32.64 -23.39
C SER A 401 -6.72 31.51 -23.10
N PHE A 402 -7.05 30.29 -23.49
CA PHE A 402 -6.09 29.19 -23.47
C PHE A 402 -5.61 28.92 -24.89
N LEU A 403 -4.30 28.81 -25.06
CA LEU A 403 -3.65 28.54 -26.32
C LEU A 403 -2.95 27.18 -26.25
N LEU A 404 -3.17 26.35 -27.27
CA LEU A 404 -2.43 25.11 -27.46
C LEU A 404 -1.17 25.39 -28.28
N LYS A 405 0.01 25.24 -27.67
CA LYS A 405 1.30 25.41 -28.33
C LYS A 405 1.95 24.06 -28.59
N ARG A 406 1.95 23.62 -29.85
CA ARG A 406 2.59 22.37 -30.29
C ARG A 406 4.12 22.44 -30.08
N GLN A 407 4.69 21.34 -29.60
CA GLN A 407 6.13 21.15 -29.41
C GLN A 407 6.73 20.26 -30.52
N PRO A 408 8.07 20.19 -30.66
CA PRO A 408 8.71 19.27 -31.58
C PRO A 408 8.36 17.80 -31.31
N ASP A 409 8.24 17.01 -32.38
CA ASP A 409 7.97 15.58 -32.29
C ASP A 409 9.19 14.83 -31.74
N PHE A 410 8.93 13.76 -30.98
CA PHE A 410 9.99 12.95 -30.38
C PHE A 410 9.81 11.48 -30.75
N SER A 411 10.68 10.97 -31.62
CA SER A 411 10.69 9.58 -32.06
C SER A 411 11.32 8.65 -31.02
N LEU A 412 10.69 7.50 -30.79
CA LEU A 412 11.15 6.45 -29.89
C LEU A 412 11.78 5.30 -30.68
N HIS A 413 12.52 4.42 -30.00
CA HIS A 413 13.24 3.32 -30.65
C HIS A 413 12.35 2.12 -30.97
N ALA A 414 11.22 1.95 -30.27
CA ALA A 414 10.30 0.84 -30.42
C ALA A 414 8.84 1.27 -30.16
N VAL A 415 7.88 0.36 -30.39
CA VAL A 415 6.46 0.61 -30.13
C VAL A 415 6.20 0.67 -28.63
N VAL A 416 5.52 1.71 -28.17
CA VAL A 416 5.06 1.84 -26.78
C VAL A 416 3.80 1.01 -26.57
N LEU A 417 3.84 0.06 -25.65
CA LEU A 417 2.71 -0.80 -25.27
C LEU A 417 1.98 -0.30 -24.02
N ALA A 418 2.71 0.39 -23.13
CA ALA A 418 2.15 1.02 -21.96
C ALA A 418 2.96 2.27 -21.59
N PHE A 419 2.25 3.27 -21.06
CA PHE A 419 2.81 4.53 -20.59
C PHE A 419 2.26 4.83 -19.20
N HIS A 420 3.16 5.22 -18.29
CA HIS A 420 2.79 5.57 -16.92
C HIS A 420 3.50 6.85 -16.49
N PRO A 421 2.78 7.95 -16.21
CA PRO A 421 3.37 9.05 -15.48
C PRO A 421 3.48 8.65 -14.00
N ILE A 422 4.70 8.71 -13.46
CA ILE A 422 4.99 8.29 -12.09
C ILE A 422 5.57 9.46 -11.29
N TRP A 423 5.59 9.30 -9.97
CA TRP A 423 6.20 10.26 -9.05
C TRP A 423 5.69 11.71 -9.30
N TYR A 424 4.39 11.93 -9.08
CA TYR A 424 3.72 13.21 -9.32
C TYR A 424 3.89 13.76 -10.75
N ASN A 425 3.95 12.88 -11.74
CA ASN A 425 4.15 13.19 -13.17
C ASN A 425 5.50 13.85 -13.47
N MET A 426 6.50 13.73 -12.60
CA MET A 426 7.85 14.25 -12.84
C MET A 426 8.69 13.28 -13.66
N LEU A 427 8.37 11.99 -13.57
CA LEU A 427 9.02 10.92 -14.34
C LEU A 427 8.00 10.23 -15.24
N LEU A 428 8.46 9.82 -16.41
CA LEU A 428 7.66 9.15 -17.43
C LEU A 428 8.22 7.74 -17.66
N ALA A 429 7.41 6.71 -17.43
CA ALA A 429 7.79 5.32 -17.69
C ALA A 429 7.18 4.84 -19.01
N PHE A 430 8.03 4.26 -19.86
CA PHE A 430 7.67 3.70 -21.17
C PHE A 430 7.97 2.20 -21.17
N CYS A 431 6.98 1.38 -21.52
CA CYS A 431 7.13 -0.06 -21.70
C CYS A 431 7.02 -0.39 -23.18
N TYR A 432 8.06 -1.01 -23.75
CA TYR A 432 8.19 -1.19 -25.18
C TYR A 432 7.87 -2.61 -25.64
N SER A 433 7.62 -2.75 -26.94
CA SER A 433 7.37 -4.03 -27.61
C SER A 433 8.60 -4.95 -27.66
N ASP A 434 9.80 -4.46 -27.41
CA ASP A 434 11.00 -5.29 -27.28
C ASP A 434 11.24 -5.77 -25.84
N GLY A 435 10.36 -5.40 -24.89
CA GLY A 435 10.44 -5.78 -23.48
C GLY A 435 11.25 -4.81 -22.61
N ALA A 436 11.82 -3.75 -23.19
CA ALA A 436 12.50 -2.70 -22.44
C ALA A 436 11.52 -1.86 -21.61
N ILE A 437 11.98 -1.41 -20.44
CA ILE A 437 11.28 -0.45 -19.58
C ILE A 437 12.22 0.73 -19.38
N GLU A 438 11.87 1.89 -19.93
CA GLU A 438 12.65 3.13 -19.77
C GLU A 438 11.95 4.11 -18.85
N PHE A 439 12.73 4.83 -18.06
CA PHE A 439 12.27 5.95 -17.25
C PHE A 439 12.94 7.22 -17.73
N ARG A 440 12.14 8.24 -18.04
CA ARG A 440 12.62 9.53 -18.53
C ARG A 440 12.18 10.68 -17.64
N LYS A 441 13.02 11.69 -17.51
CA LYS A 441 12.63 12.96 -16.87
C LYS A 441 11.59 13.65 -17.75
N ARG A 442 10.48 14.12 -17.18
CA ARG A 442 9.44 14.80 -17.97
C ARG A 442 9.94 16.08 -18.65
N SER A 443 10.74 16.87 -17.95
CA SER A 443 11.19 18.19 -18.42
C SER A 443 12.17 18.08 -19.60
N THR A 444 13.11 17.14 -19.55
CA THR A 444 14.19 17.00 -20.55
C THR A 444 14.00 15.83 -21.52
N MET A 445 13.09 14.89 -21.24
CA MET A 445 12.95 13.61 -21.95
C MET A 445 14.19 12.70 -21.92
N GLU A 446 15.21 13.05 -21.13
CA GLU A 446 16.41 12.25 -20.92
C GLU A 446 16.10 10.99 -20.12
N MET A 447 16.75 9.90 -20.48
CA MET A 447 16.68 8.63 -19.74
C MET A 447 17.41 8.77 -18.40
N ILE A 448 16.81 8.19 -17.35
CA ILE A 448 17.45 8.10 -16.03
C ILE A 448 18.25 6.80 -15.99
N LEU A 449 19.57 6.96 -15.90
CA LEU A 449 20.52 5.87 -15.77
C LEU A 449 21.24 5.97 -14.42
N PRO A 450 21.82 4.87 -13.93
CA PRO A 450 22.74 4.91 -12.80
C PRO A 450 23.90 5.86 -13.07
N ASP A 451 24.11 6.84 -12.20
CA ASP A 451 25.17 7.85 -12.35
C ASP A 451 26.36 7.64 -11.40
N GLY A 452 26.24 6.68 -10.47
CA GLY A 452 27.27 6.39 -9.47
C GLY A 452 27.44 7.46 -8.39
N ASN A 453 26.54 8.44 -8.30
CA ASN A 453 26.62 9.50 -7.30
C ASN A 453 26.33 8.97 -5.89
N THR A 454 27.31 9.09 -5.00
CA THR A 454 27.23 8.62 -3.61
C THR A 454 26.89 9.72 -2.60
N GLU A 455 26.84 10.97 -3.04
CA GLU A 455 26.62 12.13 -2.18
C GLU A 455 25.18 12.63 -2.21
N THR A 456 24.45 12.37 -3.30
CA THR A 456 23.04 12.73 -3.43
C THR A 456 22.25 11.64 -4.13
N VAL A 457 21.10 11.31 -3.55
CA VAL A 457 20.19 10.30 -4.05
C VAL A 457 18.82 10.91 -4.29
N THR A 458 18.26 10.67 -5.47
CA THR A 458 16.96 11.20 -5.91
C THR A 458 15.96 10.12 -6.30
N SER A 459 16.43 8.93 -6.68
CA SER A 459 15.58 7.80 -7.07
C SER A 459 16.33 6.46 -6.96
N LEU A 460 15.59 5.36 -6.98
CA LEU A 460 16.14 4.00 -7.08
C LEU A 460 16.97 3.82 -8.36
N LEU A 461 16.47 4.30 -9.49
CA LEU A 461 17.11 4.18 -10.81
C LEU A 461 18.50 4.81 -10.83
N GLN A 462 18.59 6.06 -10.36
CA GLN A 462 19.84 6.80 -10.26
C GLN A 462 20.84 6.11 -9.32
N ALA A 463 20.36 5.47 -8.25
CA ALA A 463 21.19 4.73 -7.30
C ALA A 463 21.65 3.34 -7.79
N GLY A 464 21.23 2.88 -8.97
CA GLY A 464 21.69 1.62 -9.56
C GLY A 464 20.66 0.48 -9.63
N PHE A 465 19.39 0.71 -9.29
CA PHE A 465 18.33 -0.28 -9.44
C PHE A 465 17.71 -0.20 -10.84
N VAL A 466 17.82 -1.27 -11.63
CA VAL A 466 17.40 -1.28 -13.05
C VAL A 466 16.56 -2.51 -13.37
N PHE A 467 15.61 -2.38 -14.30
CA PHE A 467 14.98 -3.56 -14.89
C PHE A 467 15.93 -4.19 -15.90
N GLN A 468 16.23 -5.47 -15.72
CA GLN A 468 16.95 -6.23 -16.74
C GLN A 468 16.08 -6.38 -18.00
N HIS A 469 16.74 -6.48 -19.15
CA HIS A 469 16.05 -6.84 -20.38
C HIS A 469 15.40 -8.21 -20.23
N ALA A 470 14.11 -8.29 -20.55
CA ALA A 470 13.31 -9.49 -20.35
C ALA A 470 12.35 -9.68 -21.53
N GLU A 471 11.87 -10.92 -21.69
CA GLU A 471 10.91 -11.28 -22.74
C GLU A 471 9.73 -10.30 -22.77
N PRO A 472 9.32 -9.76 -23.94
CA PRO A 472 8.25 -8.77 -24.02
C PRO A 472 6.90 -9.24 -23.45
N SER A 473 6.03 -8.29 -23.08
CA SER A 473 4.66 -8.57 -22.65
C SER A 473 3.69 -7.59 -23.28
N LEU A 474 2.51 -8.05 -23.68
CA LEU A 474 1.50 -7.22 -24.37
C LEU A 474 0.88 -6.17 -23.46
N HIS A 475 0.69 -6.53 -22.19
CA HIS A 475 0.21 -5.60 -21.17
C HIS A 475 1.20 -5.57 -20.01
N VAL A 476 1.44 -4.38 -19.46
CA VAL A 476 2.35 -4.15 -18.34
C VAL A 476 1.66 -3.26 -17.31
N ALA A 477 1.87 -3.54 -16.03
CA ALA A 477 1.50 -2.66 -14.92
C ALA A 477 2.60 -2.63 -13.86
N PHE A 478 2.75 -1.49 -13.18
CA PHE A 478 3.77 -1.29 -12.15
C PHE A 478 3.24 -1.53 -10.74
N SER A 479 4.11 -2.03 -9.87
CA SER A 479 3.89 -2.11 -8.43
C SER A 479 3.72 -0.71 -7.81
N PRO A 480 3.25 -0.60 -6.54
CA PRO A 480 2.98 0.68 -5.89
C PRO A 480 4.13 1.69 -5.96
N ASN A 481 5.37 1.22 -5.83
CA ASN A 481 6.61 2.00 -5.87
C ASN A 481 7.36 1.96 -7.20
N HIS A 482 6.78 1.31 -8.22
CA HIS A 482 7.34 1.22 -9.58
C HIS A 482 8.71 0.53 -9.66
N CYS A 483 9.10 -0.23 -8.63
CA CYS A 483 10.31 -1.04 -8.61
C CYS A 483 10.09 -2.49 -9.07
N MET A 484 8.83 -2.87 -9.29
CA MET A 484 8.46 -4.13 -9.93
C MET A 484 7.40 -3.87 -11.00
N ALA A 485 7.33 -4.75 -11.98
CA ALA A 485 6.36 -4.72 -13.06
C ALA A 485 5.74 -6.12 -13.23
N VAL A 486 4.46 -6.16 -13.55
CA VAL A 486 3.76 -7.38 -13.93
C VAL A 486 3.45 -7.31 -15.42
N GLY A 487 3.86 -8.32 -16.17
CA GLY A 487 3.60 -8.46 -17.59
C GLY A 487 2.60 -9.58 -17.87
N MET A 488 1.65 -9.34 -18.76
CA MET A 488 0.72 -10.36 -19.26
C MET A 488 0.98 -10.66 -20.73
N GLN A 489 1.11 -11.95 -21.05
CA GLN A 489 1.25 -12.46 -22.42
C GLN A 489 -0.11 -12.69 -23.08
N LEU A 490 -0.11 -13.02 -24.38
CA LEU A 490 -1.34 -13.26 -25.16
C LEU A 490 -2.18 -14.43 -24.64
N ASP A 491 -1.54 -15.46 -24.10
CA ASP A 491 -2.18 -16.63 -23.51
C ASP A 491 -2.73 -16.38 -22.08
N GLY A 492 -2.55 -15.17 -21.55
CA GLY A 492 -2.91 -14.82 -20.18
C GLY A 492 -1.87 -15.19 -19.13
N THR A 493 -0.71 -15.70 -19.53
CA THR A 493 0.39 -15.97 -18.60
C THR A 493 0.91 -14.67 -18.02
N ILE A 494 1.00 -14.62 -16.69
CA ILE A 494 1.44 -13.45 -15.93
C ILE A 494 2.86 -13.70 -15.41
N LYS A 495 3.77 -12.79 -15.73
CA LYS A 495 5.18 -12.81 -15.30
C LYS A 495 5.50 -11.58 -14.47
N LEU A 496 6.18 -11.80 -13.35
CA LEU A 496 6.68 -10.75 -12.48
C LEU A 496 8.10 -10.38 -12.87
N ARG A 497 8.40 -9.07 -12.93
CA ARG A 497 9.73 -8.51 -13.17
C ARG A 497 10.08 -7.57 -12.02
N SER A 498 11.30 -7.66 -11.52
CA SER A 498 11.82 -6.80 -10.46
C SER A 498 13.00 -6.01 -10.96
N MET A 499 13.18 -4.80 -10.43
CA MET A 499 14.48 -4.14 -10.52
C MET A 499 15.54 -4.94 -9.77
N GLU A 500 16.75 -4.94 -10.31
CA GLU A 500 17.93 -5.54 -9.69
C GLU A 500 18.97 -4.46 -9.44
N TYR A 501 19.74 -4.62 -8.36
CA TYR A 501 20.85 -3.73 -8.06
C TYR A 501 22.06 -4.07 -8.93
N SER A 502 22.44 -3.15 -9.80
CA SER A 502 23.49 -3.38 -10.82
C SER A 502 24.93 -3.38 -10.29
N HIS A 503 25.16 -2.92 -9.07
CA HIS A 503 26.50 -2.78 -8.49
C HIS A 503 26.88 -3.92 -7.51
N GLY A 504 26.28 -5.11 -7.66
CA GLY A 504 26.62 -6.29 -6.85
C GLY A 504 25.54 -6.64 -5.83
N ALA A 505 25.92 -7.31 -4.74
CA ALA A 505 24.97 -7.79 -3.74
C ALA A 505 24.99 -6.92 -2.48
N LEU A 506 23.80 -6.52 -2.02
CA LEU A 506 23.66 -5.80 -0.74
C LEU A 506 23.93 -6.67 0.49
N SER A 507 24.38 -7.93 0.34
CA SER A 507 24.72 -8.84 1.44
C SER A 507 26.17 -8.75 1.93
N THR A 508 27.08 -8.14 1.18
CA THR A 508 28.49 -7.97 1.59
C THR A 508 28.65 -6.90 2.68
N ASP A 509 29.75 -6.89 3.41
CA ASP A 509 30.06 -5.82 4.40
C ASP A 509 31.19 -4.91 3.94
N ASP A 510 31.40 -4.84 2.62
CA ASP A 510 32.35 -3.91 2.02
C ASP A 510 31.90 -2.46 2.19
N GLU A 511 32.89 -1.58 2.35
CA GLU A 511 32.69 -0.14 2.59
C GLU A 511 32.49 0.65 1.28
N ASP A 512 31.96 0.01 0.24
CA ASP A 512 31.63 0.71 -1.01
C ASP A 512 30.55 1.77 -0.74
N PRO A 513 30.83 3.06 -0.96
CA PRO A 513 29.89 4.14 -0.69
C PRO A 513 28.58 4.02 -1.51
N ARG A 514 28.59 3.29 -2.63
CA ARG A 514 27.39 3.00 -3.44
C ARG A 514 26.37 2.17 -2.69
N HIS A 515 26.79 1.30 -1.76
CA HIS A 515 25.88 0.52 -0.93
C HIS A 515 25.13 1.42 0.07
N SER A 516 25.79 2.42 0.65
CA SER A 516 25.12 3.41 1.51
C SER A 516 24.11 4.24 0.71
N ALA A 517 24.48 4.66 -0.50
CA ALA A 517 23.57 5.38 -1.41
C ALA A 517 22.37 4.51 -1.82
N ALA A 518 22.57 3.22 -2.09
CA ALA A 518 21.49 2.27 -2.41
C ALA A 518 20.50 2.11 -1.25
N LEU A 519 21.00 1.96 -0.01
CA LEU A 519 20.15 1.93 1.18
C LEU A 519 19.39 3.25 1.33
N ALA A 520 20.04 4.40 1.12
CA ALA A 520 19.38 5.69 1.16
C ALA A 520 18.26 5.81 0.10
N ALA A 521 18.46 5.27 -1.09
CA ALA A 521 17.45 5.24 -2.16
C ALA A 521 16.23 4.40 -1.79
N LEU A 522 16.45 3.21 -1.21
CA LEU A 522 15.38 2.33 -0.73
C LEU A 522 14.56 2.99 0.38
N ILE A 523 15.22 3.72 1.29
CA ILE A 523 14.54 4.48 2.34
C ILE A 523 13.81 5.70 1.78
N LEU A 524 14.38 6.41 0.81
CA LEU A 524 13.70 7.53 0.13
C LEU A 524 12.38 7.06 -0.49
N GLN A 525 12.43 5.93 -1.20
CA GLN A 525 11.24 5.31 -1.80
C GLN A 525 10.25 4.80 -0.73
N SER A 526 10.75 4.17 0.34
CA SER A 526 9.92 3.69 1.45
C SER A 526 9.21 4.82 2.18
N SER A 527 9.89 5.95 2.39
CA SER A 527 9.31 7.17 2.97
C SER A 527 8.25 7.78 2.06
N SER A 528 8.49 7.81 0.75
CA SER A 528 7.51 8.27 -0.24
C SER A 528 6.24 7.42 -0.23
N ALA A 529 6.37 6.07 -0.23
CA ALA A 529 5.24 5.17 -0.05
C ALA A 529 4.53 5.38 1.29
N ALA A 530 5.31 5.58 2.36
CA ALA A 530 4.74 5.73 3.69
C ALA A 530 3.82 6.94 3.79
N ASN A 531 4.24 8.07 3.22
CA ASN A 531 3.52 9.34 3.18
C ASN A 531 2.26 9.29 2.29
N GLN A 532 2.23 8.40 1.29
CA GLN A 532 1.07 8.18 0.41
C GLN A 532 0.19 7.00 0.84
N TYR A 533 0.46 6.39 1.99
CA TYR A 533 -0.23 5.19 2.49
C TYR A 533 -0.17 3.97 1.56
N PHE A 534 0.83 3.91 0.68
CA PHE A 534 1.04 2.77 -0.20
C PHE A 534 1.75 1.62 0.54
N SER A 535 1.59 0.40 0.02
CA SER A 535 2.45 -0.72 0.44
C SER A 535 3.90 -0.45 0.03
N SER A 536 4.83 -0.97 0.84
CA SER A 536 6.27 -0.95 0.60
C SER A 536 6.83 -2.36 0.40
N ASP A 537 5.97 -3.34 0.18
CA ASP A 537 6.35 -4.76 0.09
C ASP A 537 7.20 -5.05 -1.15
N ASP A 538 6.94 -4.35 -2.25
CA ASP A 538 7.75 -4.40 -3.47
C ASP A 538 9.18 -3.90 -3.24
N ILE A 539 9.39 -2.91 -2.36
CA ILE A 539 10.73 -2.46 -1.94
C ILE A 539 11.46 -3.57 -1.17
N PHE A 540 10.76 -4.25 -0.25
CA PHE A 540 11.32 -5.39 0.49
C PHE A 540 11.56 -6.63 -0.39
N ALA A 541 10.91 -6.71 -1.54
CA ALA A 541 11.16 -7.78 -2.52
C ALA A 541 12.45 -7.54 -3.32
N ILE A 542 12.78 -6.28 -3.65
CA ILE A 542 13.96 -5.95 -4.47
C ILE A 542 15.25 -5.71 -3.67
N ILE A 543 15.16 -5.48 -2.36
CA ILE A 543 16.33 -5.21 -1.51
C ILE A 543 17.31 -6.40 -1.43
N GLY A 544 16.81 -7.61 -1.68
CA GLY A 544 17.59 -8.84 -1.55
C GLY A 544 18.00 -9.16 -0.11
N THR A 545 18.97 -10.05 0.04
CA THR A 545 19.52 -10.42 1.35
C THR A 545 20.48 -9.34 1.85
N LEU A 546 20.37 -8.97 3.13
CA LEU A 546 21.26 -8.01 3.80
C LEU A 546 22.11 -8.70 4.86
N SER A 547 23.33 -8.20 5.07
CA SER A 547 24.14 -8.50 6.26
C SER A 547 23.50 -7.92 7.53
N ASP A 548 23.93 -8.35 8.71
CA ASP A 548 23.40 -7.82 9.97
C ASP A 548 23.77 -6.34 10.18
N LYS A 549 24.95 -5.92 9.71
CA LYS A 549 25.34 -4.50 9.69
C LYS A 549 24.40 -3.69 8.79
N ARG A 550 24.12 -4.16 7.57
CA ARG A 550 23.23 -3.45 6.64
C ARG A 550 21.77 -3.43 7.08
N LYS A 551 21.29 -4.48 7.76
CA LYS A 551 19.96 -4.44 8.41
C LYS A 551 19.90 -3.34 9.47
N TYR A 552 20.95 -3.21 10.30
CA TYR A 552 21.04 -2.16 11.30
C TYR A 552 21.04 -0.77 10.66
N ASP A 553 21.84 -0.57 9.62
CA ASP A 553 21.92 0.70 8.89
C ASP A 553 20.59 1.05 8.21
N PHE A 554 19.94 0.08 7.56
CA PHE A 554 18.63 0.26 6.94
C PHE A 554 17.58 0.73 7.94
N VAL A 555 17.49 0.07 9.11
CA VAL A 555 16.52 0.44 10.15
C VAL A 555 16.80 1.84 10.69
N ASN A 556 18.07 2.16 10.95
CA ASN A 556 18.46 3.50 11.39
C ASN A 556 18.06 4.58 10.39
N LEU A 557 18.40 4.38 9.11
CA LEU A 557 18.02 5.29 8.04
C LEU A 557 16.50 5.41 7.94
N LEU A 558 15.73 4.33 8.16
CA LEU A 558 14.27 4.38 8.17
C LEU A 558 13.71 5.26 9.29
N PHE A 559 14.28 5.20 10.50
CA PHE A 559 13.90 6.11 11.60
C PHE A 559 14.16 7.58 11.25
N GLU A 560 15.25 7.87 10.53
CA GLU A 560 15.60 9.21 10.08
C GLU A 560 14.70 9.68 8.92
N GLY A 561 14.54 8.86 7.89
CA GLY A 561 13.78 9.16 6.68
C GLY A 561 12.27 9.27 6.92
N LEU A 562 11.74 8.62 7.96
CA LEU A 562 10.34 8.78 8.40
C LEU A 562 10.19 9.78 9.56
N GLN A 563 11.30 10.39 10.02
CA GLN A 563 11.33 11.34 11.15
C GLN A 563 10.63 10.82 12.41
N VAL A 564 10.82 9.53 12.71
CA VAL A 564 10.12 8.85 13.82
C VAL A 564 10.77 9.21 15.15
N ASN A 565 10.02 9.89 16.02
CA ASN A 565 10.43 10.19 17.40
C ASN A 565 9.74 9.24 18.40
N ILE A 566 10.54 8.43 19.09
CA ILE A 566 10.09 7.44 20.08
C ILE A 566 10.40 7.83 21.53
N ASP A 567 10.96 9.03 21.76
CA ASP A 567 11.16 9.55 23.11
C ASP A 567 9.82 9.75 23.83
N CYS A 568 9.61 9.07 24.95
CA CYS A 568 8.39 9.20 25.73
C CYS A 568 8.57 8.78 27.20
N GLY A 569 7.60 9.15 28.05
CA GLY A 569 7.52 8.68 29.43
C GLY A 569 8.46 9.40 30.42
N ILE A 570 9.20 10.42 30.00
CA ILE A 570 10.10 11.17 30.89
C ILE A 570 9.33 12.10 31.82
N ASP A 571 8.37 12.83 31.27
CA ASP A 571 7.45 13.65 32.04
C ASP A 571 6.04 13.09 31.89
N ASP A 572 5.29 13.06 32.99
CA ASP A 572 3.91 12.55 33.00
C ASP A 572 2.96 13.44 32.14
N THR A 573 3.39 14.64 31.75
CA THR A 573 2.72 15.54 30.80
C THR A 573 2.97 15.22 29.33
N SER A 574 4.00 14.42 29.00
CA SER A 574 4.35 14.08 27.62
C SER A 574 3.32 13.14 26.99
N THR A 575 2.57 13.63 26.00
CA THR A 575 1.54 12.87 25.27
C THR A 575 2.07 12.01 24.12
N ASN A 576 3.39 12.02 23.85
CA ASN A 576 3.97 11.30 22.70
C ASN A 576 3.66 9.79 22.70
N HIS A 577 3.58 9.16 23.88
CA HIS A 577 3.21 7.75 23.99
C HIS A 577 1.79 7.46 23.46
N PHE A 578 0.83 8.39 23.61
CA PHE A 578 -0.50 8.27 23.00
C PHE A 578 -0.48 8.48 21.49
N LEU A 579 0.40 9.36 20.99
CA LEU A 579 0.61 9.54 19.56
C LEU A 579 1.14 8.23 18.94
N LEU A 580 2.17 7.64 19.54
CA LEU A 580 2.75 6.36 19.11
C LEU A 580 1.77 5.19 19.25
N LEU A 581 0.87 5.21 20.23
CA LEU A 581 -0.13 4.18 20.45
C LEU A 581 -1.18 4.12 19.33
N GLY A 582 -1.68 5.25 18.83
CA GLY A 582 -2.85 5.26 17.94
C GLY A 582 -2.81 6.19 16.73
N ARG A 583 -1.82 7.09 16.62
CA ARG A 583 -1.81 8.17 15.62
C ARG A 583 -0.54 8.23 14.76
N SER A 584 0.51 7.49 15.09
CA SER A 584 1.75 7.43 14.30
C SER A 584 1.82 6.13 13.47
N PRO A 585 1.38 6.13 12.20
CA PRO A 585 1.53 4.96 11.32
C PRO A 585 3.01 4.66 11.02
N PHE A 586 3.88 5.67 11.04
CA PHE A 586 5.31 5.53 10.73
C PHE A 586 6.06 4.68 11.76
N PHE A 587 5.69 4.78 13.05
CA PHE A 587 6.28 3.93 14.07
C PHE A 587 5.96 2.45 13.83
N VAL A 588 4.70 2.14 13.48
CA VAL A 588 4.30 0.77 13.12
C VAL A 588 5.01 0.29 11.86
N LYS A 589 5.13 1.14 10.82
CA LYS A 589 5.87 0.81 9.59
C LYS A 589 7.35 0.52 9.86
N THR A 590 7.98 1.27 10.77
CA THR A 590 9.38 1.06 11.16
C THR A 590 9.57 -0.27 11.90
N LEU A 591 8.74 -0.55 12.92
CA LEU A 591 8.78 -1.83 13.63
C LEU A 591 8.44 -3.02 12.70
N SER A 592 7.53 -2.82 11.75
CA SER A 592 7.17 -3.83 10.74
C SER A 592 8.36 -4.17 9.84
N ALA A 593 9.12 -3.16 9.40
CA ALA A 593 10.36 -3.34 8.65
C ALA A 593 11.43 -4.07 9.47
N MET A 594 11.68 -3.62 10.70
CA MET A 594 12.60 -4.26 11.64
C MET A 594 12.26 -5.74 11.87
N HIS A 595 10.98 -6.03 12.04
CA HIS A 595 10.50 -7.40 12.21
C HIS A 595 10.76 -8.23 10.95
N LEU A 596 10.37 -7.73 9.78
CA LEU A 596 10.50 -8.43 8.51
C LEU A 596 11.96 -8.78 8.18
N LEU A 597 12.89 -7.83 8.35
CA LEU A 597 14.32 -8.01 8.01
C LEU A 597 15.02 -9.10 8.84
N GLY A 598 14.49 -9.41 10.02
CA GLY A 598 15.01 -10.47 10.88
C GLY A 598 14.08 -11.67 11.06
N LEU A 599 13.01 -11.78 10.27
CA LEU A 599 12.07 -12.90 10.30
C LEU A 599 12.53 -14.01 9.35
N GLN A 600 12.77 -15.20 9.91
CA GLN A 600 13.08 -16.44 9.19
C GLN A 600 11.96 -17.45 9.43
N GLY A 601 11.38 -18.00 8.35
CA GLY A 601 10.18 -18.82 8.45
C GLY A 601 9.02 -18.12 9.17
N ASN A 602 8.30 -18.88 10.00
CA ASN A 602 7.09 -18.41 10.71
C ASN A 602 7.36 -17.85 12.13
N VAL A 603 8.37 -18.39 12.81
CA VAL A 603 8.60 -18.13 14.25
C VAL A 603 10.02 -17.69 14.59
N ASP A 604 11.00 -18.02 13.76
CA ASP A 604 12.40 -17.70 14.06
C ASP A 604 12.66 -16.21 13.78
N ARG A 605 13.20 -15.51 14.77
CA ARG A 605 13.40 -14.06 14.73
C ARG A 605 14.75 -13.70 15.31
N THR A 606 15.50 -12.84 14.63
CA THR A 606 16.69 -12.19 15.22
C THR A 606 16.28 -11.31 16.39
N LEU A 607 17.23 -10.90 17.23
CA LEU A 607 16.97 -10.11 18.44
C LEU A 607 16.13 -8.85 18.18
N SER A 608 16.54 -8.02 17.21
CA SER A 608 15.82 -6.79 16.85
C SER A 608 14.45 -7.07 16.25
N SER A 609 14.30 -8.16 15.47
CA SER A 609 13.02 -8.59 14.93
C SER A 609 12.06 -9.08 16.00
N LYS A 610 12.56 -9.87 16.96
CA LYS A 610 11.81 -10.35 18.12
C LYS A 610 11.36 -9.19 18.99
N MET A 611 12.25 -8.22 19.25
CA MET A 611 11.94 -7.00 19.98
C MET A 611 10.85 -6.18 19.27
N ALA A 612 10.98 -5.95 17.95
CA ALA A 612 9.98 -5.22 17.19
C ALA A 612 8.62 -5.94 17.19
N TRP A 613 8.61 -7.27 17.05
CA TRP A 613 7.40 -8.07 17.13
C TRP A 613 6.74 -7.98 18.52
N GLN A 614 7.51 -8.06 19.61
CA GLN A 614 6.99 -7.88 20.96
C GLN A 614 6.39 -6.47 21.14
N ILE A 615 7.08 -5.41 20.70
CA ILE A 615 6.58 -4.03 20.81
C ILE A 615 5.28 -3.83 20.02
N LEU A 616 5.18 -4.37 18.80
CA LEU A 616 3.95 -4.33 18.00
C LEU A 616 2.78 -4.99 18.74
N ASN A 617 3.01 -6.14 19.37
CA ASN A 617 2.00 -6.84 20.15
C ASN A 617 1.63 -6.11 21.45
N ILE A 618 2.61 -5.57 22.19
CA ILE A 618 2.40 -4.71 23.37
C ILE A 618 1.51 -3.53 22.98
N LYS A 619 1.87 -2.80 21.92
CA LYS A 619 1.08 -1.68 21.40
C LYS A 619 -0.36 -2.10 21.11
N TYR A 620 -0.53 -3.19 20.36
CA TYR A 620 -1.85 -3.67 19.93
C TYR A 620 -2.74 -4.03 21.13
N VAL A 621 -2.19 -4.78 22.09
CA VAL A 621 -2.90 -5.19 23.32
C VAL A 621 -3.23 -3.97 24.19
N THR A 622 -2.28 -3.05 24.40
CA THR A 622 -2.56 -1.80 25.13
C THR A 622 -3.65 -0.96 24.45
N GLN A 623 -3.65 -0.91 23.12
CA GLN A 623 -4.68 -0.20 22.36
C GLN A 623 -6.06 -0.81 22.60
N ILE A 624 -6.19 -2.15 22.59
CA ILE A 624 -7.45 -2.84 22.90
C ILE A 624 -7.88 -2.55 24.34
N LEU A 625 -7.00 -2.81 25.32
CA LEU A 625 -7.30 -2.64 26.74
C LEU A 625 -7.78 -1.23 27.05
N THR A 626 -7.05 -0.21 26.58
CA THR A 626 -7.38 1.19 26.84
C THR A 626 -8.59 1.69 26.04
N THR A 627 -8.87 1.12 24.87
CA THR A 627 -10.07 1.46 24.09
C THR A 627 -11.32 0.91 24.78
N ILE A 628 -11.28 -0.34 25.21
CA ILE A 628 -12.41 -0.96 25.93
C ILE A 628 -12.65 -0.24 27.25
N VAL A 629 -11.62 0.04 28.06
CA VAL A 629 -11.78 0.84 29.29
C VAL A 629 -12.45 2.18 29.01
N ARG A 630 -12.02 2.90 27.96
CA ARG A 630 -12.63 4.19 27.57
C ARG A 630 -14.10 4.06 27.17
N MET A 631 -14.48 3.00 26.46
CA MET A 631 -15.88 2.75 26.08
C MET A 631 -16.80 2.46 27.29
N HIS A 632 -16.23 2.02 28.42
CA HIS A 632 -16.97 1.73 29.65
C HIS A 632 -17.04 2.91 30.65
N GLY A 633 -16.35 4.02 30.39
CA GLY A 633 -16.38 5.21 31.24
C GLY A 633 -15.68 5.01 32.59
N ASP A 634 -16.34 5.36 33.69
CA ASP A 634 -15.77 5.21 35.05
C ASP A 634 -15.75 3.74 35.49
N VAL A 635 -14.65 3.06 35.17
CA VAL A 635 -14.40 1.65 35.51
C VAL A 635 -14.22 1.40 37.01
N SER A 636 -14.09 2.44 37.85
CA SER A 636 -14.02 2.26 39.31
C SER A 636 -15.38 1.87 39.91
N LYS A 637 -16.47 2.31 39.26
CA LYS A 637 -17.86 2.10 39.71
C LYS A 637 -18.62 1.05 38.90
N THR A 638 -18.08 0.64 37.75
CA THR A 638 -18.77 -0.24 36.80
C THR A 638 -17.99 -1.54 36.57
N ASN A 639 -18.72 -2.65 36.44
CA ASN A 639 -18.15 -3.93 36.04
C ASN A 639 -18.12 -4.07 34.50
N LEU A 640 -17.22 -4.91 34.00
CA LEU A 640 -17.18 -5.31 32.59
C LEU A 640 -18.52 -5.90 32.18
N ARG A 641 -19.13 -5.35 31.13
CA ARG A 641 -20.41 -5.83 30.59
C ARG A 641 -20.23 -7.17 29.86
N PRO A 642 -21.26 -8.05 29.84
CA PRO A 642 -21.17 -9.35 29.19
C PRO A 642 -20.68 -9.31 27.75
N GLU A 643 -21.06 -8.28 26.98
CA GLU A 643 -20.71 -8.14 25.56
C GLU A 643 -19.22 -7.89 25.32
N GLY A 644 -18.51 -7.35 26.32
CA GLY A 644 -17.07 -7.09 26.28
C GLY A 644 -16.21 -8.26 26.76
N VAL A 645 -16.81 -9.27 27.40
CA VAL A 645 -16.06 -10.42 27.95
C VAL A 645 -15.28 -11.18 26.86
N PRO A 646 -15.89 -11.58 25.72
CA PRO A 646 -15.17 -12.36 24.70
C PRO A 646 -13.92 -11.65 24.14
N GLN A 647 -13.97 -10.32 24.05
CA GLN A 647 -12.90 -9.46 23.51
C GLN A 647 -11.67 -9.42 24.45
N MET A 648 -11.89 -9.66 25.74
CA MET A 648 -10.87 -9.52 26.78
C MET A 648 -10.15 -10.83 27.12
N ILE A 649 -10.73 -12.00 26.84
CA ILE A 649 -10.17 -13.30 27.25
C ILE A 649 -8.76 -13.50 26.69
N GLY A 650 -8.61 -13.49 25.36
CA GLY A 650 -7.30 -13.71 24.72
C GLY A 650 -6.32 -12.59 25.05
N THR A 651 -6.78 -11.34 24.99
CA THR A 651 -5.98 -10.14 25.29
C THR A 651 -5.39 -10.19 26.72
N CYS A 652 -6.20 -10.50 27.73
CA CYS A 652 -5.75 -10.63 29.11
C CYS A 652 -4.82 -11.84 29.30
N ARG A 653 -5.15 -13.01 28.73
CA ARG A 653 -4.28 -14.18 28.82
C ARG A 653 -2.91 -13.92 28.21
N TRP A 654 -2.87 -13.34 27.02
CA TRP A 654 -1.61 -12.94 26.38
C TRP A 654 -0.81 -12.00 27.27
N THR A 655 -1.48 -11.02 27.89
CA THR A 655 -0.84 -10.07 28.79
C THR A 655 -0.21 -10.76 30.00
N MET A 656 -0.95 -11.66 30.66
CA MET A 656 -0.44 -12.44 31.80
C MET A 656 0.75 -13.33 31.37
N HIS A 657 0.61 -14.10 30.30
CA HIS A 657 1.68 -14.98 29.84
C HIS A 657 2.91 -14.19 29.37
N PHE A 658 2.73 -13.00 28.81
CA PHE A 658 3.82 -12.11 28.44
C PHE A 658 4.59 -11.59 29.68
N MET A 659 3.90 -11.28 30.79
CA MET A 659 4.56 -10.95 32.05
C MET A 659 5.43 -12.11 32.55
N ALA A 660 4.91 -13.34 32.51
CA ALA A 660 5.67 -14.53 32.86
C ALA A 660 6.87 -14.73 31.94
N TYR A 661 6.70 -14.55 30.64
CA TYR A 661 7.78 -14.64 29.65
C TYR A 661 8.92 -13.65 29.95
N ILE A 662 8.59 -12.37 30.20
CA ILE A 662 9.61 -11.35 30.50
C ILE A 662 10.37 -11.67 31.78
N LEU A 663 9.69 -12.10 32.85
CA LEU A 663 10.37 -12.49 34.09
C LEU A 663 11.23 -13.73 33.90
N ASP A 664 10.76 -14.76 33.20
CA ASP A 664 11.57 -15.95 32.90
C ASP A 664 12.83 -15.61 32.11
N GLU A 665 12.73 -14.70 31.13
CA GLU A 665 13.90 -14.21 30.40
C GLU A 665 14.89 -13.47 31.30
N LEU A 666 14.41 -12.57 32.17
CA LEU A 666 15.26 -11.85 33.12
C LEU A 666 15.97 -12.82 34.07
N PHE A 667 15.27 -13.79 34.64
CA PHE A 667 15.86 -14.81 35.50
C PHE A 667 16.83 -15.72 34.74
N THR A 668 16.52 -16.09 33.50
CA THR A 668 17.46 -16.87 32.67
C THR A 668 18.76 -16.12 32.46
N LEU A 669 18.67 -14.85 32.07
CA LEU A 669 19.85 -14.01 31.84
C LEU A 669 20.61 -13.78 33.15
N GLY A 670 19.91 -13.48 34.24
CA GLY A 670 20.50 -13.33 35.58
C GLY A 670 21.24 -14.56 36.08
N ARG A 671 20.73 -15.77 35.82
CA ARG A 671 21.40 -17.04 36.17
C ARG A 671 22.66 -17.27 35.34
N VAL A 672 22.64 -16.96 34.04
CA VAL A 672 23.83 -17.10 33.19
C VAL A 672 24.93 -16.11 33.60
N LEU A 673 24.54 -14.97 34.19
CA LEU A 673 25.46 -13.93 34.65
C LEU A 673 25.87 -14.08 36.12
N SER A 674 25.25 -14.97 36.91
CA SER A 674 25.54 -15.10 38.35
C SER A 674 26.95 -15.59 38.63
N ASP A 675 27.53 -16.33 37.68
CA ASP A 675 28.88 -16.87 37.79
C ASP A 675 29.96 -15.82 37.47
N ILE A 676 29.56 -14.65 36.96
CA ILE A 676 30.46 -13.55 36.61
C ILE A 676 30.55 -12.58 37.79
N PRO A 677 31.75 -12.30 38.33
CA PRO A 677 31.91 -11.29 39.37
C PRO A 677 31.34 -9.93 38.94
N SER A 678 30.71 -9.20 39.86
CA SER A 678 30.07 -7.91 39.54
C SER A 678 31.05 -6.89 38.92
N ALA A 679 32.34 -6.95 39.26
CA ALA A 679 33.36 -6.08 38.65
C ALA A 679 33.58 -6.37 37.15
N ASP A 680 33.42 -7.62 36.72
CA ASP A 680 33.67 -8.08 35.35
C ASP A 680 32.41 -8.05 34.47
N LEU A 681 31.24 -7.88 35.08
CA LEU A 681 29.99 -7.65 34.37
C LEU A 681 29.99 -6.26 33.73
N THR A 682 30.47 -6.21 32.49
CA THR A 682 30.52 -5.02 31.63
C THR A 682 29.35 -4.99 30.62
N ARG A 683 29.15 -3.84 29.98
CA ARG A 683 28.13 -3.67 28.93
C ARG A 683 28.28 -4.70 27.80
N SER A 684 29.49 -4.86 27.28
CA SER A 684 29.75 -5.75 26.15
C SER A 684 29.45 -7.21 26.49
N VAL A 685 29.78 -7.64 27.70
CA VAL A 685 29.45 -8.99 28.20
C VAL A 685 27.93 -9.19 28.26
N LEU A 686 27.19 -8.23 28.83
CA LEU A 686 25.73 -8.29 28.90
C LEU A 686 25.08 -8.31 27.50
N GLU A 687 25.50 -7.43 26.60
CA GLU A 687 25.00 -7.41 25.22
C GLU A 687 25.29 -8.71 24.48
N THR A 688 26.50 -9.27 24.65
CA THR A 688 26.89 -10.54 24.03
C THR A 688 25.98 -11.66 24.51
N LYS A 689 25.72 -11.75 25.82
CA LYS A 689 24.81 -12.77 26.38
C LYS A 689 23.36 -12.57 25.94
N ILE A 690 22.88 -11.34 25.82
CA ILE A 690 21.55 -11.04 25.27
C ILE A 690 21.44 -11.52 23.82
N ARG A 691 22.47 -11.29 22.99
CA ARG A 691 22.51 -11.74 21.58
C ARG A 691 22.61 -13.25 21.45
N GLU A 692 23.50 -13.89 22.23
CA GLU A 692 23.68 -15.35 22.26
C GLU A 692 22.39 -16.08 22.65
N LEU A 693 21.70 -15.60 23.69
CA LEU A 693 20.44 -16.20 24.15
C LEU A 693 19.22 -15.74 23.35
N ASN A 694 19.36 -14.68 22.55
CA ASN A 694 18.28 -14.03 21.81
C ASN A 694 17.08 -13.67 22.71
N LYS A 695 17.34 -13.10 23.90
CA LYS A 695 16.35 -12.76 24.95
C LYS A 695 16.27 -11.24 25.17
N PRO A 696 15.28 -10.52 24.59
CA PRO A 696 15.22 -9.07 24.61
C PRO A 696 14.64 -8.44 25.89
N ALA A 697 14.27 -9.20 26.93
CA ALA A 697 13.58 -8.68 28.11
C ALA A 697 14.23 -7.43 28.74
N VAL A 698 15.56 -7.41 28.91
CA VAL A 698 16.27 -6.22 29.43
C VAL A 698 16.06 -5.01 28.52
N LEU A 699 16.20 -5.18 27.21
CA LEU A 699 16.01 -4.10 26.23
C LEU A 699 14.57 -3.58 26.23
N ILE A 700 13.57 -4.48 26.27
CA ILE A 700 12.14 -4.13 26.35
C ILE A 700 11.83 -3.35 27.63
N VAL A 701 12.35 -3.80 28.78
CA VAL A 701 12.15 -3.14 30.08
C VAL A 701 12.97 -1.84 30.19
N LEU A 702 13.99 -1.65 29.34
CA LEU A 702 14.75 -0.41 29.20
C LEU A 702 14.18 0.59 28.19
N SER A 703 13.38 0.15 27.21
CA SER A 703 12.83 1.01 26.16
C SER A 703 11.57 1.75 26.60
N ALA A 704 11.57 3.08 26.55
CA ALA A 704 10.52 3.97 27.02
C ALA A 704 9.10 3.57 26.60
N PHE A 705 8.86 3.39 25.30
CA PHE A 705 7.54 3.11 24.77
C PHE A 705 6.93 1.80 25.34
N PRO A 706 7.57 0.62 25.21
CA PRO A 706 7.00 -0.60 25.78
C PRO A 706 6.81 -0.54 27.31
N ARG A 707 7.71 0.07 28.13
CA ARG A 707 7.38 0.22 29.57
C ARG A 707 6.16 1.09 29.80
N ALA A 708 6.06 2.23 29.10
CA ALA A 708 4.91 3.12 29.25
C ALA A 708 3.61 2.38 28.91
N MET A 709 3.62 1.57 27.85
CA MET A 709 2.48 0.73 27.47
C MET A 709 2.15 -0.34 28.51
N MET A 710 3.17 -1.00 29.08
CA MET A 710 2.98 -2.03 30.12
C MET A 710 2.46 -1.44 31.44
N ARG A 711 2.87 -0.22 31.81
CA ARG A 711 2.31 0.53 32.96
C ARG A 711 0.81 0.79 32.79
N LEU A 712 0.34 1.00 31.56
CA LEU A 712 -1.08 1.22 31.26
C LEU A 712 -1.94 -0.06 31.38
N TRP A 713 -1.34 -1.24 31.63
CA TRP A 713 -2.09 -2.49 31.80
C TRP A 713 -2.71 -2.65 33.19
N ALA A 714 -2.15 -2.02 34.22
CA ALA A 714 -2.52 -2.25 35.62
C ALA A 714 -4.02 -1.99 35.89
N GLN A 715 -4.52 -0.80 35.51
CA GLN A 715 -5.93 -0.44 35.73
C GLN A 715 -6.90 -1.34 34.93
N PRO A 716 -6.74 -1.59 33.62
CA PRO A 716 -7.56 -2.54 32.88
C PRO A 716 -7.56 -3.95 33.51
N ILE A 717 -6.41 -4.50 33.86
CA ILE A 717 -6.29 -5.84 34.45
C ILE A 717 -7.02 -5.91 35.79
N GLN A 718 -6.79 -4.94 36.67
CA GLN A 718 -7.45 -4.89 37.97
C GLN A 718 -8.97 -4.80 37.83
N TRP A 719 -9.45 -3.97 36.90
CA TRP A 719 -10.87 -3.84 36.60
C TRP A 719 -11.50 -5.13 36.08
N VAL A 720 -10.85 -5.79 35.12
CA VAL A 720 -11.31 -7.05 34.53
C VAL A 720 -11.33 -8.17 35.57
N LYS A 721 -10.27 -8.28 36.36
CA LYS A 721 -10.16 -9.26 37.45
C LYS A 721 -11.28 -9.08 38.46
N ARG A 722 -11.47 -7.86 38.97
CA ARG A 722 -12.57 -7.53 39.90
C ARG A 722 -13.94 -7.88 39.29
N SER A 723 -14.14 -7.57 38.01
CA SER A 723 -15.40 -7.87 37.32
C SER A 723 -15.65 -9.37 37.20
N ALA A 724 -14.62 -10.15 36.87
CA ALA A 724 -14.73 -11.61 36.77
C ALA A 724 -14.94 -12.27 38.14
N GLU A 725 -14.25 -11.81 39.19
CA GLU A 725 -14.43 -12.27 40.57
C GLU A 725 -15.82 -11.95 41.12
N ALA A 726 -16.32 -10.74 40.88
CA ALA A 726 -17.67 -10.34 41.29
C ALA A 726 -18.75 -11.25 40.67
N GLN A 727 -18.54 -11.73 39.45
CA GLN A 727 -19.45 -12.67 38.79
C GLN A 727 -19.22 -14.12 39.21
N ALA A 728 -18.05 -14.49 39.72
CA ALA A 728 -17.76 -15.85 40.18
C ALA A 728 -18.10 -16.09 41.66
N ALA A 729 -18.07 -15.06 42.51
CA ALA A 729 -18.01 -15.21 43.97
C ALA A 729 -19.17 -14.56 44.74
N ASN A 730 -20.15 -13.90 44.12
CA ASN A 730 -21.18 -13.16 44.86
C ASN A 730 -22.27 -14.09 45.46
N PRO A 731 -22.30 -14.34 46.78
CA PRO A 731 -23.28 -15.23 47.42
C PRO A 731 -24.63 -14.55 47.65
N ASN A 732 -24.69 -13.22 47.56
CA ASN A 732 -25.86 -12.38 47.83
C ASN A 732 -26.53 -11.84 46.54
N ALA A 733 -26.05 -12.25 45.36
CA ALA A 733 -26.72 -11.93 44.10
C ALA A 733 -27.91 -12.88 43.88
N PRO A 734 -29.06 -12.40 43.35
CA PRO A 734 -30.14 -13.28 42.93
C PRO A 734 -29.56 -14.30 41.94
N THR A 735 -29.90 -15.57 42.16
CA THR A 735 -29.45 -16.78 41.46
C THR A 735 -28.74 -16.48 40.13
N GLN A 736 -27.41 -16.49 40.15
CA GLN A 736 -26.60 -16.18 38.96
C GLN A 736 -27.05 -17.08 37.80
N SER A 737 -27.31 -16.48 36.63
CA SER A 737 -27.68 -17.29 35.47
C SER A 737 -26.51 -18.22 35.11
N PRO A 738 -26.74 -19.53 34.87
CA PRO A 738 -25.68 -20.46 34.49
C PRO A 738 -24.93 -20.00 33.23
N GLU A 739 -25.58 -19.21 32.39
CA GLU A 739 -25.03 -18.55 31.21
C GLU A 739 -23.95 -17.51 31.55
N SER A 740 -24.19 -16.66 32.56
CA SER A 740 -23.20 -15.66 33.02
C SER A 740 -21.95 -16.33 33.57
N LYS A 741 -22.12 -17.41 34.35
CA LYS A 741 -20.98 -18.19 34.87
C LYS A 741 -20.15 -18.81 33.74
N LYS A 742 -20.81 -19.37 32.72
CA LYS A 742 -20.15 -19.93 31.53
C LYS A 742 -19.36 -18.87 30.74
N LEU A 743 -19.85 -17.63 30.71
CA LEU A 743 -19.21 -16.51 30.01
C LEU A 743 -17.97 -15.97 30.74
N TYR A 744 -18.04 -15.75 32.06
CA TYR A 744 -16.95 -15.11 32.82
C TYR A 744 -15.89 -16.11 33.33
N THR A 745 -16.18 -17.42 33.43
CA THR A 745 -15.19 -18.41 33.90
C THR A 745 -13.92 -18.44 33.04
N PRO A 746 -14.00 -18.48 31.69
CA PRO A 746 -12.83 -18.30 30.81
C PRO A 746 -11.98 -17.06 31.10
N LEU A 747 -12.64 -15.93 31.37
CA LEU A 747 -11.99 -14.66 31.64
C LEU A 747 -11.31 -14.68 33.01
N LEU A 748 -11.95 -15.25 34.03
CA LEU A 748 -11.36 -15.43 35.35
C LEU A 748 -10.10 -16.30 35.28
N SER A 749 -10.16 -17.41 34.54
CA SER A 749 -8.99 -18.28 34.28
C SER A 749 -7.86 -17.46 33.64
N ALA A 750 -8.14 -16.73 32.56
CA ALA A 750 -7.15 -15.92 31.86
C ALA A 750 -6.43 -14.89 32.73
N VAL A 751 -7.08 -14.34 33.78
CA VAL A 751 -6.48 -13.36 34.70
C VAL A 751 -5.93 -13.97 36.01
N THR A 752 -6.04 -15.29 36.18
CA THR A 752 -5.55 -16.02 37.37
C THR A 752 -4.54 -17.13 37.05
N GLU A 753 -4.35 -17.47 35.77
CA GLU A 753 -3.40 -18.49 35.29
C GLU A 753 -1.92 -18.16 35.58
N LEU A 754 -1.58 -16.92 35.95
CA LEU A 754 -0.21 -16.47 36.18
C LEU A 754 0.43 -17.19 37.40
N PRO A 755 1.68 -17.68 37.32
CA PRO A 755 2.32 -18.43 38.41
C PRO A 755 2.78 -17.56 39.59
N PHE A 756 2.55 -16.24 39.54
CA PHE A 756 2.91 -15.26 40.56
C PHE A 756 1.87 -14.12 40.59
N GLU A 757 1.95 -13.26 41.60
CA GLU A 757 1.09 -12.07 41.67
C GLU A 757 1.57 -11.00 40.67
N TRP A 758 0.72 -10.65 39.70
CA TRP A 758 1.05 -9.71 38.61
C TRP A 758 1.52 -8.33 39.10
N ARG A 759 1.19 -7.92 40.33
CA ARG A 759 1.65 -6.66 40.94
C ARG A 759 3.17 -6.59 41.06
N TRP A 760 3.87 -7.72 41.21
CA TRP A 760 5.33 -7.72 41.21
C TRP A 760 5.92 -7.27 39.87
N PHE A 761 5.24 -7.60 38.76
CA PHE A 761 5.59 -7.09 37.44
C PHE A 761 5.35 -5.58 37.34
N GLU A 762 4.22 -5.08 37.86
CA GLU A 762 3.93 -3.64 37.91
C GLU A 762 4.99 -2.86 38.70
N VAL A 763 5.42 -3.39 39.85
CA VAL A 763 6.51 -2.82 40.66
C VAL A 763 7.81 -2.77 39.86
N LEU A 764 8.21 -3.87 39.22
CA LEU A 764 9.40 -3.93 38.36
C LEU A 764 9.40 -2.84 37.28
N ILE A 765 8.28 -2.70 36.55
CA ILE A 765 8.15 -1.69 35.49
C ILE A 765 8.21 -0.27 36.07
N SER A 766 7.54 -0.02 37.19
CA SER A 766 7.49 1.30 37.83
C SER A 766 8.83 1.74 38.41
N GLU A 767 9.54 0.83 39.10
CA GLU A 767 10.89 1.08 39.62
C GLU A 767 11.88 1.34 38.49
N THR A 768 11.83 0.55 37.42
CA THR A 768 12.69 0.76 36.25
C THR A 768 12.42 2.11 35.60
N GLN A 769 11.14 2.47 35.43
CA GLN A 769 10.76 3.77 34.87
C GLN A 769 11.32 4.93 35.70
N ASN A 770 11.19 4.86 37.02
CA ASN A 770 11.73 5.88 37.92
C ASN A 770 13.26 5.95 37.85
N HIS A 771 13.94 4.81 37.76
CA HIS A 771 15.40 4.76 37.67
C HIS A 771 15.91 5.35 36.36
N VAL A 772 15.35 4.95 35.21
CA VAL A 772 15.74 5.49 33.89
C VAL A 772 15.42 6.97 33.77
N ARG A 773 14.24 7.40 34.27
CA ARG A 773 13.90 8.83 34.36
C ARG A 773 14.91 9.61 35.21
N GLY A 774 15.33 9.05 36.34
CA GLY A 774 16.35 9.63 37.21
C GLY A 774 17.69 9.82 36.50
N ILE A 775 18.12 8.81 35.73
CA ILE A 775 19.36 8.86 34.93
C ILE A 775 19.27 9.97 33.87
N TYR A 776 18.17 10.05 33.11
CA TYR A 776 18.00 11.08 32.09
C TYR A 776 17.98 12.50 32.69
N LYS A 777 17.29 12.68 33.83
CA LYS A 777 17.24 13.98 34.55
C LYS A 777 18.61 14.37 35.09
N GLN A 778 19.37 13.42 35.66
CA GLN A 778 20.71 13.67 36.16
C GLN A 778 21.70 14.07 35.06
N ARG A 779 21.55 13.48 33.86
CA ARG A 779 22.44 13.73 32.71
C ARG A 779 21.99 14.92 31.83
N ASN A 780 20.81 15.48 32.09
CA ASN A 780 20.24 16.63 31.37
C ASN A 780 20.26 16.50 29.83
N LEU A 781 19.86 15.33 29.31
CA LEU A 781 19.88 15.07 27.87
C LEU A 781 18.73 15.78 27.14
N THR A 782 18.99 16.22 25.90
CA THR A 782 17.95 16.79 25.01
C THR A 782 17.02 15.70 24.45
N ASP A 783 15.82 16.09 23.99
CA ASP A 783 14.84 15.20 23.37
C ASP A 783 15.44 14.38 22.22
N ALA A 784 16.27 15.01 21.38
CA ALA A 784 16.95 14.35 20.28
C ALA A 784 17.98 13.31 20.75
N GLN A 785 18.75 13.61 21.80
CA GLN A 785 19.70 12.67 22.38
C GLN A 785 19.00 11.45 23.00
N ARG A 786 17.88 11.67 23.71
CA ARG A 786 17.10 10.59 24.30
C ARG A 786 16.43 9.73 23.25
N ASN A 787 15.88 10.33 22.20
CA ASN A 787 15.37 9.60 21.05
C ASN A 787 16.44 8.69 20.43
N ASN A 788 17.70 9.13 20.32
CA ASN A 788 18.80 8.28 19.84
C ASN A 788 19.10 7.11 20.79
N VAL A 789 19.12 7.36 22.11
CA VAL A 789 19.29 6.32 23.14
C VAL A 789 18.19 5.26 23.02
N GLU A 790 16.94 5.68 22.84
CA GLU A 790 15.81 4.75 22.64
C GLU A 790 15.93 3.96 21.33
N ARG A 791 16.42 4.57 20.25
CA ARG A 791 16.68 3.87 18.97
C ARG A 791 17.76 2.80 19.12
N GLU A 792 18.85 3.09 19.84
CA GLU A 792 19.91 2.11 20.11
C GLU A 792 19.39 0.88 20.86
N LEU A 793 18.52 1.08 21.86
CA LEU A 793 17.87 -0.03 22.57
C LEU A 793 17.05 -0.91 21.62
N LEU A 794 16.24 -0.29 20.75
CA LEU A 794 15.43 -1.00 19.75
C LEU A 794 16.27 -1.82 18.77
N LEU A 795 17.51 -1.40 18.53
CA LEU A 795 18.47 -2.09 17.67
C LEU A 795 19.32 -3.13 18.42
N GLY A 796 19.06 -3.37 19.70
CA GLY A 796 19.74 -4.40 20.49
C GLY A 796 21.05 -3.98 21.13
N LYS A 797 21.30 -2.67 21.28
CA LYS A 797 22.46 -2.11 21.99
C LYS A 797 22.02 -1.45 23.28
N ILE A 798 22.86 -1.51 24.31
CA ILE A 798 22.61 -0.88 25.62
C ILE A 798 23.41 0.43 25.67
N PRO A 799 22.77 1.61 25.66
CA PRO A 799 23.46 2.88 25.78
C PRO A 799 24.24 2.97 27.10
N ASP A 800 25.45 3.57 27.09
CA ASP A 800 26.34 3.61 28.26
C ASP A 800 25.67 4.21 29.50
N ILE A 801 24.85 5.24 29.30
CA ILE A 801 24.11 5.90 30.37
C ILE A 801 23.07 4.97 31.04
N LEU A 802 22.53 3.99 30.32
CA LEU A 802 21.51 3.06 30.81
C LEU A 802 22.11 1.74 31.29
N PHE A 803 23.40 1.51 31.08
CA PHE A 803 24.07 0.29 31.57
C PHE A 803 23.89 0.06 33.08
N PRO A 804 23.96 1.06 33.98
CA PRO A 804 23.68 0.85 35.40
C PRO A 804 22.28 0.28 35.66
N ALA A 805 21.26 0.77 34.93
CA ALA A 805 19.90 0.26 35.02
C ALA A 805 19.80 -1.17 34.47
N ALA A 806 20.46 -1.45 33.34
CA ALA A 806 20.53 -2.77 32.73
C ALA A 806 21.16 -3.80 33.66
N LYS A 807 22.29 -3.45 34.27
CA LYS A 807 23.02 -4.29 35.23
C LYS A 807 22.16 -4.59 36.46
N ARG A 808 21.49 -3.58 37.02
CA ARG A 808 20.59 -3.73 38.18
C ARG A 808 19.46 -4.72 37.91
N LEU A 809 18.85 -4.67 36.71
CA LEU A 809 17.75 -5.55 36.30
C LEU A 809 18.10 -7.04 36.31
N VAL A 810 19.37 -7.40 36.07
CA VAL A 810 19.83 -8.80 36.03
C VAL A 810 20.63 -9.22 37.27
N THR A 811 20.83 -8.30 38.21
CA THR A 811 21.57 -8.53 39.46
C THR A 811 20.68 -8.22 40.66
N ASP A 812 20.77 -7.00 41.19
CA ASP A 812 20.13 -6.58 42.43
C ASP A 812 18.61 -6.81 42.43
N THR A 813 17.93 -6.48 41.35
CA THR A 813 16.48 -6.65 41.23
C THR A 813 16.06 -8.12 41.35
N LEU A 814 16.91 -9.05 40.90
CA LEU A 814 16.61 -10.48 40.92
C LEU A 814 17.08 -11.16 42.20
N TRP A 815 18.25 -10.80 42.73
CA TRP A 815 18.99 -11.64 43.70
C TRP A 815 19.37 -10.94 45.02
N ASN A 816 19.21 -9.61 45.16
CA ASN A 816 19.67 -8.89 46.36
C ASN A 816 18.61 -8.89 47.47
N SER A 817 18.61 -9.93 48.29
CA SER A 817 17.67 -10.08 49.43
C SER A 817 17.82 -9.03 50.53
N ASN A 818 18.91 -8.24 50.53
CA ASN A 818 19.15 -7.19 51.55
C ASN A 818 18.40 -5.88 51.27
N GLN A 819 17.68 -5.77 50.15
CA GLN A 819 16.85 -4.60 49.85
C GLN A 819 15.65 -4.51 50.79
N GLN A 820 15.19 -3.29 51.09
CA GLN A 820 14.10 -3.02 52.05
C GLN A 820 12.80 -3.79 51.75
N ASN A 821 12.57 -4.15 50.48
CA ASN A 821 11.40 -4.93 50.03
C ASN A 821 11.76 -6.35 49.56
N GLY A 822 12.99 -6.84 49.73
CA GLY A 822 13.47 -8.12 49.16
C GLY A 822 13.58 -8.14 47.64
N CYS A 823 14.31 -9.12 47.09
CA CYS A 823 14.48 -9.26 45.63
C CYS A 823 13.33 -10.06 45.00
N LEU A 824 13.29 -10.12 43.66
CA LEU A 824 12.27 -10.90 42.96
C LEU A 824 12.39 -12.41 43.21
N ALA A 825 13.59 -12.96 43.40
CA ALA A 825 13.75 -14.38 43.72
C ALA A 825 13.09 -14.77 45.06
N ASP A 826 13.05 -13.86 46.04
CA ASP A 826 12.41 -14.10 47.34
C ASP A 826 10.87 -14.12 47.24
N LYS A 827 10.31 -13.48 46.20
CA LYS A 827 8.87 -13.22 46.04
C LYS A 827 8.18 -14.18 45.07
N LEU A 828 8.94 -14.81 44.16
CA LEU A 828 8.41 -15.64 43.09
C LEU A 828 8.80 -17.11 43.27
N ASP A 829 7.86 -18.01 42.98
CA ASP A 829 8.15 -19.44 42.80
C ASP A 829 8.87 -19.62 41.45
N MET A 830 10.20 -19.60 41.49
CA MET A 830 11.05 -19.73 40.31
C MET A 830 10.83 -21.04 39.55
N GLY A 831 10.48 -22.12 40.26
CA GLY A 831 10.20 -23.42 39.65
C GLY A 831 8.93 -23.34 38.80
N LYS A 832 7.83 -22.84 39.36
CA LYS A 832 6.58 -22.63 38.61
C LYS A 832 6.76 -21.69 37.43
N LEU A 833 7.53 -20.61 37.59
CA LEU A 833 7.82 -19.67 36.50
C LEU A 833 8.57 -20.34 35.34
N MET A 834 9.62 -21.11 35.64
CA MET A 834 10.46 -21.77 34.64
C MET A 834 9.71 -22.82 33.82
N PHE A 835 8.77 -23.55 34.44
CA PHE A 835 7.96 -24.56 33.76
C PHE A 835 6.64 -24.03 33.18
N PHE A 836 6.37 -22.72 33.32
CA PHE A 836 5.16 -22.11 32.79
C PHE A 836 5.22 -22.02 31.27
N ASP A 837 4.28 -22.67 30.57
CA ASP A 837 4.31 -22.76 29.11
C ASP A 837 3.90 -21.43 28.44
N THR A 838 4.89 -20.77 27.85
CA THR A 838 4.71 -19.55 27.04
C THR A 838 4.95 -19.77 25.54
N THR A 839 5.04 -21.04 25.10
CA THR A 839 5.34 -21.41 23.70
C THR A 839 4.37 -20.78 22.71
N TRP A 840 3.08 -20.71 23.07
CA TRP A 840 2.02 -20.17 22.22
C TRP A 840 2.18 -18.68 21.88
N LEU A 841 2.94 -17.92 22.69
CA LEU A 841 3.24 -16.51 22.42
C LEU A 841 4.09 -16.33 21.14
N GLY A 842 4.82 -17.37 20.72
CA GLY A 842 5.64 -17.35 19.52
C GLY A 842 6.93 -16.54 19.65
N PHE A 843 7.47 -16.38 20.86
CA PHE A 843 8.73 -15.67 21.12
C PHE A 843 9.94 -16.59 21.40
N GLN A 844 9.68 -17.87 21.65
CA GLN A 844 10.71 -18.87 21.91
C GLN A 844 11.22 -19.47 20.59
N ASP A 845 12.54 -19.48 20.42
CA ASP A 845 13.19 -20.20 19.33
C ASP A 845 13.68 -21.55 19.88
N SER A 846 12.86 -22.58 19.70
CA SER A 846 13.20 -23.95 20.11
C SER A 846 12.55 -24.96 19.19
N LYS A 847 13.13 -26.17 19.13
CA LYS A 847 12.52 -27.29 18.38
C LYS A 847 11.08 -27.57 18.83
N ARG A 848 10.81 -27.47 20.13
CA ARG A 848 9.45 -27.59 20.70
C ARG A 848 8.52 -26.51 20.14
N ALA A 849 8.99 -25.26 20.10
CA ALA A 849 8.19 -24.15 19.59
C ALA A 849 7.85 -24.34 18.10
N ARG A 850 8.81 -24.76 17.27
CA ARG A 850 8.58 -25.03 15.84
C ARG A 850 7.50 -26.10 15.64
N ILE A 851 7.67 -27.26 16.28
CA ILE A 851 6.68 -28.36 16.23
C ILE A 851 5.30 -27.88 16.71
N TRP A 852 5.27 -27.06 17.75
CA TRP A 852 4.02 -26.50 18.25
C TRP A 852 3.35 -25.59 17.22
N HIS A 853 4.08 -24.63 16.64
CA HIS A 853 3.54 -23.68 15.66
C HIS A 853 3.23 -24.31 14.29
N ASP A 854 3.82 -25.46 13.96
CA ASP A 854 3.42 -26.26 12.78
C ASP A 854 2.02 -26.86 12.98
N ALA A 855 1.72 -27.34 14.18
CA ALA A 855 0.44 -27.96 14.52
C ALA A 855 -0.67 -26.95 14.91
N HIS A 856 -0.29 -25.74 15.34
CA HIS A 856 -1.22 -24.75 15.90
C HIS A 856 -1.35 -23.51 15.01
N VAL A 857 -2.40 -22.72 15.26
CA VAL A 857 -2.54 -21.35 14.73
C VAL A 857 -3.05 -20.48 15.84
N VAL A 858 -2.40 -19.33 16.01
CA VAL A 858 -2.82 -18.30 16.97
C VAL A 858 -3.39 -17.12 16.18
N ASP A 859 -4.61 -16.72 16.52
CA ASP A 859 -5.19 -15.47 16.05
C ASP A 859 -4.38 -14.30 16.60
N VAL A 860 -3.68 -13.61 15.71
CA VAL A 860 -2.76 -12.54 16.06
C VAL A 860 -3.48 -11.30 16.58
N CYS A 861 -4.77 -11.11 16.31
CA CYS A 861 -5.54 -9.98 16.81
C CYS A 861 -6.25 -10.34 18.11
N GLN A 862 -7.03 -11.41 18.10
CA GLN A 862 -7.83 -11.85 19.25
C GLN A 862 -6.97 -12.49 20.35
N LYS A 863 -5.72 -12.85 20.05
CA LYS A 863 -4.78 -13.51 20.97
C LYS A 863 -5.30 -14.84 21.49
N MET A 864 -5.81 -15.67 20.59
CA MET A 864 -6.38 -16.96 20.93
C MET A 864 -5.83 -18.06 20.03
N ILE A 865 -5.72 -19.27 20.56
CA ILE A 865 -5.42 -20.45 19.77
C ILE A 865 -6.69 -20.83 19.00
N ILE A 866 -6.63 -20.80 17.67
CA ILE A 866 -7.75 -21.11 16.76
C ILE A 866 -7.54 -22.44 16.01
N ARG A 867 -6.35 -23.04 16.11
CA ARG A 867 -6.06 -24.40 15.64
C ARG A 867 -5.10 -25.09 16.61
N GLY A 868 -5.33 -26.39 16.82
CA GLY A 868 -4.49 -27.28 17.62
C GLY A 868 -5.05 -27.56 19.02
N VAL A 869 -4.23 -28.12 19.91
CA VAL A 869 -4.62 -28.39 21.30
C VAL A 869 -4.80 -27.06 22.04
N GLY A 870 -5.82 -26.99 22.88
CA GLY A 870 -6.17 -25.74 23.56
C GLY A 870 -6.84 -24.71 22.66
N THR A 871 -7.43 -25.12 21.53
CA THR A 871 -8.29 -24.24 20.71
C THR A 871 -9.42 -23.67 21.56
N TRP A 872 -9.61 -22.36 21.49
CA TRP A 872 -10.66 -21.64 22.20
C TRP A 872 -11.83 -21.34 21.27
N VAL A 873 -13.04 -21.55 21.79
CA VAL A 873 -14.28 -21.10 21.14
C VAL A 873 -14.88 -20.00 22.00
N HIS A 874 -15.34 -18.91 21.38
CA HIS A 874 -15.95 -17.82 22.13
C HIS A 874 -17.17 -18.29 22.92
N PRO A 875 -17.29 -17.95 24.21
CA PRO A 875 -18.49 -18.20 24.98
C PRO A 875 -19.63 -17.30 24.44
N VAL A 876 -20.66 -17.92 23.87
CA VAL A 876 -21.87 -17.21 23.40
C VAL A 876 -22.99 -17.32 24.43
N ASN A 877 -23.68 -16.20 24.66
CA ASN A 877 -24.92 -16.13 25.42
C ASN A 877 -26.09 -16.55 24.52
N THR A 878 -26.12 -17.81 24.10
CA THR A 878 -27.33 -18.37 23.47
C THR A 878 -28.25 -18.83 24.57
N GLY A 879 -29.46 -18.24 24.63
CA GLY A 879 -30.57 -18.84 25.39
C GLY A 879 -30.77 -20.32 25.02
N PRO A 880 -31.46 -21.09 25.87
CA PRO A 880 -31.42 -22.55 25.79
C PRO A 880 -31.91 -23.08 24.43
N PRO A 881 -31.28 -24.14 23.89
CA PRO A 881 -31.69 -24.76 22.65
C PRO A 881 -32.97 -25.56 22.92
N GLY A 882 -34.15 -24.96 22.75
CA GLY A 882 -35.39 -25.69 23.02
C GLY A 882 -36.74 -24.97 22.88
N GLN A 883 -36.82 -23.70 22.49
CA GLN A 883 -38.12 -23.04 22.24
C GLN A 883 -38.11 -22.25 20.93
N GLN A 884 -38.12 -22.96 19.82
CA GLN A 884 -38.81 -22.46 18.62
C GLN A 884 -40.23 -23.02 18.64
N GLY A 885 -41.18 -22.16 19.00
CA GLY A 885 -42.59 -22.51 18.99
C GLY A 885 -43.48 -21.33 19.40
N GLY A 886 -43.97 -20.57 18.42
CA GLY A 886 -45.27 -19.92 18.49
C GLY A 886 -45.34 -18.43 18.87
N SER A 887 -45.81 -17.63 17.89
CA SER A 887 -46.48 -16.32 18.01
C SER A 887 -45.60 -15.11 18.38
N SER A 888 -45.74 -13.92 17.80
CA SER A 888 -46.71 -13.39 16.84
C SER A 888 -46.09 -12.18 16.12
N SER A 889 -46.20 -12.17 14.80
CA SER A 889 -46.09 -10.98 13.96
C SER A 889 -47.15 -9.94 14.35
N ARG A 890 -46.75 -8.68 14.59
CA ARG A 890 -47.52 -7.48 14.22
C ARG A 890 -46.57 -6.32 13.88
N ASN A 891 -46.41 -6.11 12.57
CA ASN A 891 -46.16 -4.88 11.81
C ASN A 891 -45.52 -3.66 12.51
N ARG A 892 -44.33 -3.28 12.03
CA ARG A 892 -44.06 -1.94 11.47
C ARG A 892 -42.97 -2.02 10.40
N SER A 893 -43.26 -1.42 9.26
CA SER A 893 -42.60 -1.56 7.97
C SER A 893 -41.34 -0.69 7.81
N ASP A 894 -40.52 -1.15 6.86
CA ASP A 894 -39.68 -0.41 5.91
C ASP A 894 -38.45 0.36 6.40
N SER A 895 -37.29 -0.32 6.32
CA SER A 895 -36.18 0.01 5.39
C SER A 895 -34.86 -0.58 5.91
N ILE A 896 -34.50 -1.77 5.42
CA ILE A 896 -33.14 -2.33 5.24
C ILE A 896 -33.38 -3.66 4.52
N GLN A 897 -33.55 -3.60 3.21
CA GLN A 897 -33.47 -4.76 2.33
C GLN A 897 -32.76 -4.33 1.05
N SER A 898 -31.47 -4.63 0.97
CA SER A 898 -30.72 -4.89 -0.27
C SER A 898 -29.37 -5.50 0.11
N ALA A 899 -29.39 -6.67 0.75
CA ALA A 899 -28.23 -7.56 0.85
C ALA A 899 -28.76 -8.99 1.01
N GLY A 900 -28.90 -9.70 -0.12
CA GLY A 900 -29.25 -11.11 -0.14
C GLY A 900 -30.45 -11.42 -1.04
N GLY A 901 -30.16 -12.03 -2.18
CA GLY A 901 -31.13 -12.65 -3.08
C GLY A 901 -30.53 -12.74 -4.49
N GLY A 902 -30.25 -13.91 -5.05
CA GLY A 902 -30.35 -15.27 -4.53
C GLY A 902 -29.95 -16.27 -5.62
N MET A 903 -29.72 -17.53 -5.23
CA MET A 903 -30.37 -18.67 -5.87
C MET A 903 -30.21 -19.91 -5.00
N ASN A 904 -31.36 -20.46 -4.60
CA ASN A 904 -31.50 -21.84 -4.18
C ASN A 904 -31.29 -22.73 -5.41
N GLY A 905 -30.44 -23.74 -5.29
CA GLY A 905 -30.25 -24.78 -6.30
C GLY A 905 -28.94 -25.51 -6.11
N GLU A 906 -28.95 -26.53 -5.26
CA GLU A 906 -28.00 -27.65 -5.18
C GLU A 906 -26.55 -27.38 -4.73
N GLY A 907 -26.19 -27.97 -3.58
CA GLY A 907 -24.80 -28.32 -3.24
C GLY A 907 -24.28 -27.76 -1.91
N GLY A 908 -24.47 -28.51 -0.81
CA GLY A 908 -23.94 -28.24 0.54
C GLY A 908 -22.40 -28.22 0.69
N HIS A 909 -21.66 -27.91 -0.37
CA HIS A 909 -20.19 -27.78 -0.39
C HIS A 909 -19.70 -26.32 -0.31
N GLY A 910 -20.50 -25.33 -0.73
CA GLY A 910 -20.09 -23.91 -0.74
C GLY A 910 -20.01 -23.25 0.64
N GLU A 911 -21.01 -23.48 1.51
CA GLU A 911 -21.02 -22.92 2.87
C GLU A 911 -19.97 -23.57 3.79
N ARG A 912 -19.68 -24.86 3.60
CA ARG A 912 -18.61 -25.57 4.34
C ARG A 912 -17.22 -25.04 3.96
N LYS A 913 -16.99 -24.63 2.70
CA LYS A 913 -15.73 -24.03 2.25
C LYS A 913 -15.47 -22.66 2.91
N ARG A 914 -16.51 -21.82 3.07
CA ARG A 914 -16.36 -20.52 3.74
C ARG A 914 -16.07 -20.62 5.25
N ARG A 915 -16.49 -21.71 5.92
CA ARG A 915 -16.29 -21.90 7.38
C ARG A 915 -14.84 -22.15 7.82
N ASN A 916 -13.92 -22.42 6.90
CA ASN A 916 -12.52 -22.78 7.21
C ASN A 916 -11.51 -21.80 6.60
N MET A 917 -11.86 -20.52 6.41
CA MET A 917 -10.91 -19.53 5.90
C MET A 917 -10.20 -18.81 7.05
N LEU A 918 -8.94 -18.44 6.82
CA LEU A 918 -8.16 -17.56 7.68
C LEU A 918 -7.78 -16.32 6.90
N ARG A 919 -7.65 -15.20 7.60
CA ARG A 919 -6.96 -14.02 7.08
C ARG A 919 -5.48 -14.17 7.42
N GLN A 920 -4.63 -14.22 6.41
CA GLN A 920 -3.17 -14.24 6.54
C GLN A 920 -2.59 -12.90 6.12
N CYS A 921 -1.67 -12.36 6.91
CA CYS A 921 -0.97 -11.13 6.60
C CYS A 921 -0.01 -11.34 5.42
N VAL A 922 -0.10 -10.50 4.39
CA VAL A 922 0.72 -10.61 3.17
C VAL A 922 2.23 -10.40 3.41
N ARG A 923 2.61 -9.85 4.57
CA ARG A 923 4.02 -9.56 4.93
C ARG A 923 4.59 -10.50 5.98
N CYS A 924 3.98 -10.56 7.17
CA CYS A 924 4.53 -11.35 8.28
C CYS A 924 3.98 -12.77 8.36
N GLY A 925 3.01 -13.15 7.52
CA GLY A 925 2.42 -14.49 7.51
C GLY A 925 1.53 -14.82 8.71
N ALA A 926 1.41 -13.91 9.69
CA ALA A 926 0.54 -14.11 10.85
C ALA A 926 -0.93 -14.27 10.42
N CYS A 927 -1.67 -15.08 11.15
CA CYS A 927 -3.03 -15.44 10.81
C CYS A 927 -4.04 -14.90 11.83
N MET A 928 -5.28 -14.78 11.37
CA MET A 928 -6.45 -14.47 12.19
C MET A 928 -7.66 -15.20 11.65
N GLU A 929 -8.63 -15.48 12.50
CA GLU A 929 -9.90 -16.06 12.06
C GLU A 929 -10.64 -15.09 11.12
N ASP A 930 -11.19 -15.63 10.04
CA ASP A 930 -12.03 -14.87 9.12
C ASP A 930 -13.46 -14.79 9.65
N VAL A 931 -13.69 -13.82 10.53
CA VAL A 931 -14.99 -13.60 11.16
C VAL A 931 -15.90 -12.78 10.24
N VAL A 932 -17.02 -13.37 9.86
CA VAL A 932 -18.07 -12.74 9.03
C VAL A 932 -19.37 -12.53 9.82
N PRO A 933 -20.26 -11.60 9.40
CA PRO A 933 -21.55 -11.41 10.06
C PRO A 933 -22.33 -12.73 10.15
N GLY A 934 -22.86 -13.04 11.33
CA GLY A 934 -23.65 -14.26 11.56
C GLY A 934 -22.83 -15.54 11.75
N LEU A 935 -21.49 -15.46 11.80
CA LEU A 935 -20.65 -16.60 12.14
C LEU A 935 -21.00 -17.11 13.56
N GLN A 936 -21.24 -18.42 13.68
CA GLN A 936 -21.58 -19.05 14.95
C GLN A 936 -20.47 -18.80 15.99
N GLY A 937 -20.85 -18.36 17.19
CA GLY A 937 -19.92 -18.02 18.26
C GLY A 937 -19.59 -16.52 18.37
N TYR A 938 -19.99 -15.71 17.39
CA TYR A 938 -19.76 -14.27 17.38
C TYR A 938 -21.07 -13.49 17.48
N THR A 939 -21.16 -12.56 18.43
CA THR A 939 -22.29 -11.61 18.50
C THR A 939 -22.10 -10.48 17.49
N PRO A 940 -23.17 -9.79 17.04
CA PRO A 940 -23.05 -8.62 16.17
C PRO A 940 -22.11 -7.53 16.75
N HIS A 941 -22.18 -7.32 18.07
CA HIS A 941 -21.30 -6.39 18.78
C HIS A 941 -19.82 -6.83 18.70
N HIS A 942 -19.55 -8.12 18.88
CA HIS A 942 -18.19 -8.64 18.79
C HIS A 942 -17.63 -8.50 17.37
N TYR A 943 -18.43 -8.84 16.36
CA TYR A 943 -18.06 -8.65 14.95
C TYR A 943 -17.75 -7.17 14.64
N GLN A 944 -18.63 -6.23 15.02
CA GLN A 944 -18.41 -4.80 14.77
C GLN A 944 -17.12 -4.28 15.41
N TRP A 945 -16.84 -4.69 16.65
CA TRP A 945 -15.56 -4.36 17.31
C TRP A 945 -14.37 -4.92 16.52
N LEU A 946 -14.43 -6.19 16.13
CA LEU A 946 -13.34 -6.86 15.43
C LEU A 946 -13.05 -6.18 14.08
N MET A 947 -14.09 -5.76 13.36
CA MET A 947 -13.96 -4.98 12.12
C MET A 947 -13.19 -3.67 12.33
N GLY A 948 -13.38 -3.02 13.48
CA GLY A 948 -12.65 -1.79 13.84
C GLY A 948 -11.19 -2.01 14.18
N VAL A 949 -10.84 -3.11 14.87
CA VAL A 949 -9.48 -3.36 15.39
C VAL A 949 -8.65 -4.33 14.54
N SER A 950 -9.24 -4.97 13.53
CA SER A 950 -8.59 -5.99 12.69
C SER A 950 -8.58 -5.67 11.20
N LYS A 951 -8.76 -4.39 10.83
CA LYS A 951 -8.65 -3.95 9.43
C LYS A 951 -7.28 -4.28 8.80
N HIS A 952 -6.22 -4.25 9.61
CA HIS A 952 -4.87 -4.63 9.22
C HIS A 952 -4.29 -5.59 10.27
N CYS A 953 -3.25 -6.34 9.89
CA CYS A 953 -2.46 -7.13 10.82
C CYS A 953 -1.77 -6.24 11.87
N VAL A 954 -1.34 -6.84 12.98
CA VAL A 954 -0.57 -6.19 14.05
C VAL A 954 0.71 -5.51 13.53
N CYS A 955 1.30 -6.00 12.43
CA CYS A 955 2.43 -5.35 11.74
C CYS A 955 2.02 -4.20 10.79
N GLY A 956 0.73 -3.83 10.76
CA GLY A 956 0.17 -2.76 9.95
C GLY A 956 -0.11 -3.08 8.48
N ASN A 957 0.05 -4.33 8.04
CA ASN A 957 -0.15 -4.70 6.63
C ASN A 957 -1.48 -5.42 6.38
N SER A 958 -1.87 -5.50 5.10
CA SER A 958 -3.13 -6.04 4.61
C SER A 958 -3.26 -7.55 4.75
N TRP A 959 -4.50 -8.02 4.72
CA TRP A 959 -4.85 -9.42 4.78
C TRP A 959 -5.11 -10.01 3.39
N MET A 960 -4.87 -11.31 3.25
CA MET A 960 -5.38 -12.17 2.18
C MET A 960 -6.09 -13.38 2.79
N LEU A 961 -6.96 -14.04 2.03
CA LEU A 961 -7.66 -15.23 2.48
C LEU A 961 -6.88 -16.49 2.11
N VAL A 962 -6.69 -17.35 3.11
CA VAL A 962 -6.07 -18.66 2.95
C VAL A 962 -6.96 -19.75 3.55
N GLU A 963 -6.91 -20.93 2.95
CA GLU A 963 -7.62 -22.08 3.50
C GLU A 963 -6.93 -22.55 4.78
N ASN A 964 -7.72 -22.81 5.81
CA ASN A 964 -7.25 -23.50 7.00
C ASN A 964 -6.96 -24.95 6.62
N LYS A 965 -5.69 -25.24 6.30
CA LYS A 965 -5.22 -26.62 6.08
C LYS A 965 -5.62 -27.45 7.31
N GLY A 966 -6.54 -28.39 7.10
CA GLY A 966 -7.02 -29.29 8.16
C GLY A 966 -5.88 -30.07 8.80
N LYS A 967 -6.08 -30.44 10.08
CA LYS A 967 -5.11 -31.13 10.97
C LYS A 967 -4.07 -31.95 10.20
N ALA A 968 -2.79 -31.57 10.29
CA ALA A 968 -1.72 -32.54 10.10
C ALA A 968 -1.96 -33.68 11.11
N ARG A 969 -1.92 -34.92 10.61
CA ARG A 969 -2.31 -36.14 11.33
C ARG A 969 -1.59 -36.32 12.64
#